data_AF-A0A1G7NW76-F1
#
_entry.id   AF-A0A1G7NW76-F1
#
_cell.length_a   1.000
_cell.length_b   1.000
_cell.length_c   1.000
_cell.angle_alpha   90.00
_cell.angle_beta   90.00
_cell.angle_gamma   90.00
#
_symmetry.space_group_name_H-M   'P 1'
#
loop_
_entity.id
_entity.type
_entity.pdbx_description
1 polymer ?
#
loop_
_entity_poly.entity_id
_entity_poly.type
_entity_poly.pdbx_seq_one_letter_code
_entity_poly.pdbx_strand_id
1 'polypeptide(L)'
;MIGVVTFTPLPLRLDDVCDDVCLAFSRAVRGIVGTEWRPRNVGTTATILVTSRQWDAVLEDADLAGHIRQLTEAVARVVDVRTCGKRAIGSRLKRLLASLQAADDAVRSAVAEVAWFVPPDSEASAVRAVRTIATLLDRGVAALVRSLANEIEPESWSVARDSFRRMELWIWLLSERPAPAAMSVFERVLNLPAGLFDTSRGLSWTSALFSEWAVRGDELDSRLRAQLPHLLESSGELTDKLRMHLTQLLCSPRPFLAQRAAVAARDLVRRALNNDHDKCLDAIASTARRNPELESSHRRFLKAFNEFNGAATAQDAALAAGRLYHVVAEGYLCKVGRVAVRLLGKPADGSMLTKLSQQFGSMSHEPVCAMLNPFMKPKWRNAVAHEHVWWDSVMEKVHFGAEVEDPELVVDIAVGAREICQAFETGVAVAMWEAGHPNQLIDTSNEVSSTQLAMQTLGRCGIMVTDYQRAGAVVMFRVPTISIETLGRLLSALVATSIHLDAVERWIVRQDDVAMPDLVVPGEAVSATLECLEVGSDGGKVIDTGISWLPLIVTALRACDTESEVIVNAIVALASSQVLGEHQRLRSELVVGDVGATQEFAGMMLRLERIMRAVIDLAQPEVQPMLRSYLQLVSRVRVTFVLNPKLVEHPVYRELLIALRSATPAKFPWIRN
;
A
#
# COMPACT_ATOMS: atom_id res chain seq x y z
N MET A 1 -12.43 20.77 31.82
CA MET A 1 -11.61 21.64 32.70
C MET A 1 -10.35 21.95 31.90
N ILE A 2 -10.22 23.18 31.39
CA ILE A 2 -9.21 23.54 30.40
C ILE A 2 -7.90 23.82 31.14
N GLY A 3 -6.93 22.92 31.00
CA GLY A 3 -5.57 23.16 31.46
C GLY A 3 -4.95 24.25 30.58
N VAL A 4 -4.88 25.48 31.10
CA VAL A 4 -4.06 26.53 30.50
C VAL A 4 -2.62 26.03 30.52
N VAL A 5 -2.08 25.68 29.35
CA VAL A 5 -0.67 25.32 29.19
C VAL A 5 0.15 26.56 29.55
N THR A 6 0.70 26.58 30.77
CA THR A 6 1.61 27.62 31.22
C THR A 6 2.99 27.39 30.58
N PHE A 7 3.28 28.13 29.51
CA PHE A 7 4.62 28.21 28.93
C PHE A 7 5.53 29.06 29.83
N THR A 8 6.82 28.70 29.93
CA THR A 8 7.81 29.52 30.66
C THR A 8 8.21 30.69 29.77
N PRO A 9 7.78 31.94 30.05
CA PRO A 9 8.10 33.06 29.19
C PRO A 9 9.60 33.37 29.23
N LEU A 10 10.17 33.78 28.10
CA LEU A 10 11.48 34.43 28.07
C LEU A 10 11.45 35.64 29.03
N PRO A 11 12.50 35.85 29.85
CA PRO A 11 12.49 36.89 30.88
C PRO A 11 12.23 38.29 30.29
N LEU A 12 11.34 39.05 30.95
CA LEU A 12 10.88 40.39 30.54
C LEU A 12 11.98 41.45 30.60
N ARG A 13 12.92 41.28 31.54
CA ARG A 13 14.13 42.10 31.70
C ARG A 13 15.29 41.19 32.07
N LEU A 14 16.44 41.48 31.50
CA LEU A 14 17.70 40.85 31.84
C LEU A 14 18.32 41.74 32.93
N ASP A 15 17.96 41.54 34.19
CA ASP A 15 18.48 42.36 35.30
C ASP A 15 20.01 42.24 35.43
N ASP A 16 20.62 43.29 36.01
CA ASP A 16 22.05 43.62 36.07
C ASP A 16 22.99 42.43 36.28
N VAL A 17 23.46 41.86 35.17
CA VAL A 17 24.61 40.97 35.13
C VAL A 17 25.85 41.82 34.92
N CYS A 18 26.89 41.61 35.73
CA CYS A 18 28.18 42.30 35.60
C CYS A 18 28.68 42.30 34.13
N ASP A 19 28.99 43.48 33.58
CA ASP A 19 29.45 43.69 32.18
C ASP A 19 30.51 42.68 31.73
N ASP A 20 31.38 42.36 32.67
CA ASP A 20 32.51 41.46 32.56
C ASP A 20 32.11 40.00 32.24
N VAL A 21 30.94 39.56 32.73
CA VAL A 21 30.33 38.25 32.47
C VAL A 21 29.63 38.25 31.11
N CYS A 22 28.93 39.33 30.76
CA CYS A 22 28.26 39.52 29.47
C CYS A 22 29.25 39.53 28.30
N LEU A 23 30.40 40.20 28.48
CA LEU A 23 31.46 40.26 27.47
C LEU A 23 32.11 38.89 27.23
N ALA A 24 32.37 38.14 28.31
CA ALA A 24 32.92 36.78 28.23
C ALA A 24 31.95 35.81 27.56
N PHE A 25 30.66 35.90 27.88
CA PHE A 25 29.59 35.14 27.25
C PHE A 25 29.49 35.43 25.75
N SER A 26 29.43 36.71 25.37
CA SER A 26 29.31 37.15 23.96
C SER A 26 30.49 36.71 23.09
N ARG A 27 31.71 36.76 23.65
CA ARG A 27 32.91 36.24 22.96
C ARG A 27 32.83 34.73 22.75
N ALA A 28 32.35 33.98 23.75
CA ALA A 28 32.18 32.53 23.63
C ALA A 28 31.13 32.16 22.59
N VAL A 29 30.00 32.87 22.55
CA VAL A 29 28.96 32.67 21.52
C VAL A 29 29.51 32.98 20.12
N ARG A 30 30.20 34.11 19.92
CA ARG A 30 30.82 34.47 18.63
C ARG A 30 31.80 33.41 18.13
N GLY A 31 32.60 32.83 19.02
CA GLY A 31 33.56 31.77 18.68
C GLY A 31 32.90 30.46 18.21
N ILE A 32 31.70 30.16 18.70
CA ILE A 32 30.95 28.92 18.39
C ILE A 32 30.05 29.11 17.16
N VAL A 33 29.29 30.21 17.11
CA VAL A 33 28.33 30.49 16.02
C VAL A 33 29.04 30.68 14.68
N GLY A 34 30.22 31.31 14.66
CA GLY A 34 30.98 31.57 13.43
C GLY A 34 31.53 30.31 12.74
N THR A 35 31.46 29.15 13.38
CA THR A 35 32.00 27.88 12.84
C THR A 35 30.93 26.81 12.60
N GLU A 36 29.80 26.80 13.34
CA GLU A 36 28.88 25.66 13.35
C GLU A 36 27.41 25.98 12.98
N TRP A 37 26.92 27.22 13.16
CA TRP A 37 25.48 27.53 13.00
C TRP A 37 25.14 28.06 11.60
N ARG A 38 24.49 27.26 10.76
CA ARG A 38 23.96 27.70 9.45
C ARG A 38 22.46 27.39 9.33
N PRO A 39 21.60 28.38 9.01
CA PRO A 39 20.21 28.10 8.68
C PRO A 39 20.16 27.25 7.40
N ARG A 40 19.51 26.09 7.47
CA ARG A 40 19.21 25.27 6.30
C ARG A 40 17.86 25.70 5.73
N ASN A 41 17.82 26.00 4.43
CA ASN A 41 16.57 26.23 3.73
C ASN A 41 15.78 24.92 3.69
N VAL A 42 14.59 24.93 4.28
CA VAL A 42 13.62 23.85 4.16
C VAL A 42 12.80 24.11 2.90
N GLY A 43 13.18 23.47 1.80
CA GLY A 43 12.42 23.51 0.55
C GLY A 43 11.82 22.14 0.26
N THR A 44 10.54 21.96 0.57
CA THR A 44 9.73 20.91 -0.08
C THR A 44 8.33 21.46 -0.35
N THR A 45 7.84 21.18 -1.55
CA THR A 45 6.49 21.52 -2.00
C THR A 45 5.50 20.51 -1.42
N ALA A 46 4.41 20.98 -0.81
CA ALA A 46 3.36 20.12 -0.27
C ALA A 46 2.67 19.33 -1.38
N THR A 47 2.62 18.00 -1.27
CA THR A 47 2.21 17.09 -2.35
C THR A 47 1.31 15.94 -1.90
N ILE A 48 1.36 15.49 -0.64
CA ILE A 48 0.58 14.34 -0.14
C ILE A 48 -0.82 14.80 0.29
N LEU A 49 -1.87 14.43 -0.44
CA LEU A 49 -3.24 14.78 -0.06
C LEU A 49 -3.69 13.94 1.13
N VAL A 50 -4.22 14.58 2.18
CA VAL A 50 -4.75 13.88 3.36
C VAL A 50 -6.18 14.31 3.68
N THR A 51 -6.91 13.43 4.37
CA THR A 51 -8.21 13.76 5.00
C THR A 51 -8.00 14.59 6.28
N SER A 52 -9.04 15.22 6.83
CA SER A 52 -8.90 15.97 8.10
C SER A 52 -8.45 15.08 9.26
N ARG A 53 -8.96 13.85 9.36
CA ARG A 53 -8.52 12.87 10.38
C ARG A 53 -7.03 12.53 10.27
N GLN A 54 -6.56 12.27 9.04
CA GLN A 54 -5.15 12.00 8.78
C GLN A 54 -4.29 13.24 9.05
N TRP A 55 -4.79 14.43 8.78
CA TRP A 55 -4.08 15.68 9.08
C TRP A 55 -3.91 15.89 10.59
N ASP A 56 -4.93 15.60 11.39
CA ASP A 56 -4.81 15.64 12.85
C ASP A 56 -3.77 14.63 13.34
N ALA A 57 -3.79 13.40 12.80
CA ALA A 57 -2.77 12.40 13.08
C ALA A 57 -1.35 12.84 12.67
N VAL A 58 -1.18 13.53 11.52
CA VAL A 58 0.11 14.10 11.10
C VAL A 58 0.67 15.03 12.17
N LEU A 59 -0.18 15.88 12.74
CA LEU A 59 0.26 16.92 13.67
C LEU A 59 0.51 16.37 15.08
N GLU A 60 -0.29 15.38 15.48
CA GLU A 60 -0.07 14.60 16.69
C GLU A 60 1.27 13.84 16.61
N ASP A 61 1.46 13.05 15.55
CA ASP A 61 2.67 12.25 15.34
C ASP A 61 3.94 13.13 15.16
N ALA A 62 3.80 14.33 14.59
CA ALA A 62 4.91 15.26 14.43
C ALA A 62 5.35 15.92 15.75
N ASP A 63 4.53 15.86 16.81
CA ASP A 63 4.74 16.51 18.11
C ASP A 63 5.39 17.90 18.01
N LEU A 64 4.91 18.72 17.06
CA LEU A 64 5.50 20.04 16.79
C LEU A 64 5.42 20.92 18.05
N ALA A 65 4.35 20.75 18.84
CA ALA A 65 4.17 21.40 20.12
C ALA A 65 5.25 21.02 21.14
N GLY A 66 5.55 19.73 21.28
CA GLY A 66 6.60 19.22 22.16
C GLY A 66 7.99 19.69 21.72
N HIS A 67 8.29 19.65 20.43
CA HIS A 67 9.57 20.15 19.90
C HIS A 67 9.76 21.65 20.14
N ILE A 68 8.73 22.47 19.97
CA ILE A 68 8.84 23.92 20.25
C ILE A 68 8.99 24.16 21.75
N ARG A 69 8.34 23.38 22.62
CA ARG A 69 8.55 23.45 24.07
C ARG A 69 10.01 23.16 24.44
N GLN A 70 10.58 22.09 23.89
CA GLN A 70 11.99 21.74 24.08
C GLN A 70 12.94 22.85 23.59
N LEU A 71 12.60 23.49 22.47
CA LEU A 71 13.32 24.64 21.96
C LEU A 71 13.27 25.81 22.95
N THR A 72 12.08 26.21 23.41
CA THR A 72 11.93 27.30 24.38
C THR A 72 12.67 27.00 25.69
N GLU A 73 12.62 25.77 26.19
CA GLU A 73 13.40 25.32 27.35
C GLU A 73 14.91 25.36 27.11
N ALA A 74 15.38 25.01 25.91
CA ALA A 74 16.78 25.11 25.54
C ALA A 74 17.23 26.58 25.48
N VAL A 75 16.41 27.48 24.94
CA VAL A 75 16.66 28.93 24.94
C VAL A 75 16.77 29.46 26.36
N ALA A 76 15.80 29.14 27.24
CA ALA A 76 15.82 29.57 28.64
C ALA A 76 17.10 29.13 29.34
N ARG A 77 17.51 27.86 29.17
CA ARG A 77 18.75 27.33 29.75
C ARG A 77 20.01 28.03 29.24
N VAL A 78 20.08 28.41 27.97
CA VAL A 78 21.21 29.19 27.41
C VAL A 78 21.26 30.58 28.04
N VAL A 79 20.11 31.22 28.19
CA VAL A 79 19.99 32.55 28.79
C VAL A 79 20.38 32.54 30.26
N ASP A 80 19.99 31.51 31.03
CA ASP A 80 20.30 31.41 32.46
C ASP A 80 21.80 31.30 32.76
N VAL A 81 22.61 30.80 31.82
CA VAL A 81 24.08 30.71 31.98
C VAL A 81 24.72 32.06 32.29
N ARG A 82 24.13 33.18 31.84
CA ARG A 82 24.63 34.54 32.12
C ARG A 82 24.66 34.87 33.63
N THR A 83 23.85 34.19 34.42
CA THR A 83 23.80 34.39 35.88
C THR A 83 24.84 33.54 36.62
N CYS A 84 25.60 32.71 35.89
CA CYS A 84 26.69 31.90 36.45
C CYS A 84 28.02 32.67 36.46
N GLY A 85 28.92 32.36 37.39
CA GLY A 85 30.24 32.99 37.46
C GLY A 85 31.14 32.67 36.24
N LYS A 86 32.05 33.60 35.88
CA LYS A 86 32.95 33.56 34.69
C LYS A 86 33.57 32.19 34.39
N ARG A 87 34.00 31.42 35.42
CA ARG A 87 34.66 30.10 35.25
C ARG A 87 33.75 29.00 34.71
N ALA A 88 32.43 29.11 34.85
CA ALA A 88 31.47 28.06 34.49
C ALA A 88 30.93 28.17 33.05
N ILE A 89 31.26 29.24 32.32
CA ILE A 89 30.61 29.58 31.05
C ILE A 89 31.08 28.67 29.90
N GLY A 90 32.39 28.41 29.75
CA GLY A 90 32.94 27.79 28.53
C GLY A 90 32.33 26.43 28.13
N SER A 91 32.56 25.38 28.93
CA SER A 91 32.12 24.01 28.59
C SER A 91 30.60 23.81 28.73
N ARG A 92 29.96 24.52 29.67
CA ARG A 92 28.51 24.47 29.89
C ARG A 92 27.75 25.14 28.76
N LEU A 93 28.19 26.32 28.31
CA LEU A 93 27.58 27.05 27.20
C LEU A 93 27.69 26.27 25.90
N LYS A 94 28.85 25.66 25.60
CA LYS A 94 29.00 24.81 24.41
C LYS A 94 27.98 23.68 24.36
N ARG A 95 27.76 22.99 25.49
CA ARG A 95 26.76 21.91 25.58
C ARG A 95 25.33 22.42 25.41
N LEU A 96 25.00 23.56 26.00
CA LEU A 96 23.66 24.14 25.91
C LEU A 96 23.37 24.70 24.52
N LEU A 97 24.36 25.29 23.84
CA LEU A 97 24.23 25.70 22.45
C LEU A 97 24.07 24.48 21.52
N ALA A 98 24.79 23.38 21.75
CA ALA A 98 24.56 22.14 21.01
C ALA A 98 23.15 21.57 21.25
N SER A 99 22.65 21.64 22.49
CA SER A 99 21.27 21.25 22.81
C SER A 99 20.24 22.16 22.15
N LEU A 100 20.52 23.47 22.06
CA LEU A 100 19.67 24.43 21.38
C LEU A 100 19.64 24.19 19.87
N GLN A 101 20.79 23.93 19.25
CA GLN A 101 20.90 23.56 17.84
C GLN A 101 20.11 22.28 17.55
N ALA A 102 20.26 21.24 18.38
CA ALA A 102 19.50 20.00 18.23
C ALA A 102 17.98 20.21 18.33
N ALA A 103 17.53 21.10 19.23
CA ALA A 103 16.12 21.46 19.34
C ALA A 103 15.62 22.27 18.13
N ASP A 104 16.42 23.22 17.63
CA ASP A 104 16.12 23.95 16.38
C ASP A 104 16.02 22.99 15.19
N ASP A 105 17.00 22.09 15.03
CA ASP A 105 17.01 21.07 13.98
C ASP A 105 15.79 20.14 14.06
N ALA A 106 15.35 19.75 15.28
CA ALA A 106 14.16 18.94 15.48
C ALA A 106 12.89 19.67 15.03
N VAL A 107 12.70 20.95 15.42
CA VAL A 107 11.55 21.74 14.98
C VAL A 107 11.58 21.93 13.46
N ARG A 108 12.74 22.25 12.88
CA ARG A 108 12.91 22.42 11.43
C ARG A 108 12.56 21.14 10.67
N SER A 109 13.04 19.99 11.15
CA SER A 109 12.74 18.69 10.56
C SER A 109 11.25 18.38 10.63
N ALA A 110 10.61 18.57 11.78
CA ALA A 110 9.18 18.34 11.95
C ALA A 110 8.36 19.25 11.02
N VAL A 111 8.69 20.54 10.94
CA VAL A 111 8.03 21.50 10.03
C VAL A 111 8.23 21.09 8.56
N ALA A 112 9.43 20.64 8.19
CA ALA A 112 9.75 20.18 6.84
C ALA A 112 8.90 18.96 6.42
N GLU A 113 8.83 17.97 7.31
CA GLU A 113 8.10 16.73 7.06
C GLU A 113 6.59 16.95 7.08
N VAL A 114 6.06 17.76 8.01
CA VAL A 114 4.64 18.18 8.02
C VAL A 114 4.29 18.93 6.74
N ALA A 115 5.22 19.70 6.18
CA ALA A 115 5.00 20.43 4.93
C ALA A 115 4.85 19.54 3.69
N TRP A 116 5.11 18.22 3.78
CA TRP A 116 4.79 17.28 2.69
C TRP A 116 3.28 17.15 2.48
N PHE A 117 2.48 17.35 3.52
CA PHE A 117 1.05 17.03 3.53
C PHE A 117 0.18 18.24 3.18
N VAL A 118 -0.89 17.97 2.43
CA VAL A 118 -1.88 18.93 1.95
C VAL A 118 -3.24 18.53 2.55
N PRO A 119 -3.70 19.25 3.59
CA PRO A 119 -4.98 18.96 4.19
C PRO A 119 -6.15 19.46 3.33
N PRO A 120 -7.41 19.13 3.68
CA PRO A 120 -8.60 19.65 3.01
C PRO A 120 -8.69 21.18 3.10
N ASP A 121 -9.45 21.81 2.20
CA ASP A 121 -9.61 23.28 2.16
C ASP A 121 -10.21 23.84 3.46
N SER A 122 -10.99 23.03 4.19
CA SER A 122 -11.51 23.36 5.52
C SER A 122 -10.42 23.57 6.58
N GLU A 123 -9.20 23.08 6.35
CA GLU A 123 -8.05 23.16 7.25
C GLU A 123 -7.02 24.22 6.81
N ALA A 124 -7.38 25.15 5.93
CA ALA A 124 -6.46 26.17 5.41
C ALA A 124 -5.78 27.02 6.50
N SER A 125 -6.42 27.19 7.66
CA SER A 125 -5.86 27.86 8.84
C SER A 125 -4.68 27.09 9.44
N ALA A 126 -4.75 25.76 9.50
CA ALA A 126 -3.68 24.90 10.03
C ALA A 126 -2.44 24.92 9.12
N VAL A 127 -2.62 24.91 7.79
CA VAL A 127 -1.51 25.08 6.83
C VAL A 127 -0.81 26.41 7.02
N ARG A 128 -1.60 27.48 7.19
CA ARG A 128 -1.06 28.82 7.45
C ARG A 128 -0.29 28.86 8.76
N ALA A 129 -0.78 28.18 9.80
CA ALA A 129 -0.11 28.09 11.08
C ALA A 129 1.27 27.42 10.96
N VAL A 130 1.38 26.26 10.30
CA VAL A 130 2.67 25.56 10.10
C VAL A 130 3.67 26.44 9.33
N ARG A 131 3.25 27.09 8.24
CA ARG A 131 4.11 28.03 7.49
C ARG A 131 4.54 29.24 8.31
N THR A 132 3.64 29.75 9.14
CA THR A 132 3.92 30.89 10.03
C THR A 132 4.91 30.48 11.11
N ILE A 133 4.76 29.30 11.71
CA ILE A 133 5.73 28.73 12.67
C ILE A 133 7.11 28.62 12.03
N ALA A 134 7.22 28.08 10.81
CA ALA A 134 8.49 28.01 10.08
C ALA A 134 9.17 29.39 9.95
N THR A 135 8.40 30.40 9.54
CA THR A 135 8.90 31.77 9.36
C THR A 135 9.31 32.41 10.69
N LEU A 136 8.55 32.17 11.75
CA LEU A 136 8.84 32.68 13.09
C LEU A 136 10.05 32.00 13.71
N LEU A 137 10.27 30.70 13.43
CA LEU A 137 11.45 29.97 13.87
C LEU A 137 12.73 30.57 13.28
N ASP A 138 12.74 30.80 11.96
CA ASP A 138 13.86 31.43 11.26
C ASP A 138 14.19 32.81 11.83
N ARG A 139 13.17 33.65 12.01
CA ARG A 139 13.34 34.99 12.57
C ARG A 139 13.78 34.95 14.03
N GLY A 140 13.13 34.10 14.83
CA GLY A 140 13.34 34.02 16.27
C GLY A 140 14.73 33.51 16.64
N VAL A 141 15.16 32.40 16.04
CA VAL A 141 16.48 31.82 16.29
C VAL A 141 17.59 32.72 15.78
N ALA A 142 17.47 33.29 14.57
CA ALA A 142 18.48 34.21 14.05
C ALA A 142 18.62 35.48 14.92
N ALA A 143 17.50 36.04 15.38
CA ALA A 143 17.50 37.20 16.27
C ALA A 143 18.07 36.88 17.65
N LEU A 144 17.76 35.69 18.20
CA LEU A 144 18.33 35.21 19.45
C LEU A 144 19.85 35.10 19.35
N VAL A 145 20.36 34.40 18.32
CA VAL A 145 21.79 34.22 18.11
C VAL A 145 22.52 35.56 17.95
N ARG A 146 21.94 36.48 17.17
CA ARG A 146 22.49 37.84 17.00
C ARG A 146 22.54 38.61 18.32
N SER A 147 21.46 38.56 19.09
CA SER A 147 21.38 39.21 20.40
C SER A 147 22.44 38.65 21.35
N LEU A 148 22.55 37.32 21.47
CA LEU A 148 23.53 36.65 22.34
C LEU A 148 24.99 36.92 21.92
N ALA A 149 25.26 37.14 20.64
CA ALA A 149 26.60 37.45 20.13
C ALA A 149 27.05 38.89 20.42
N ASN A 150 26.10 39.81 20.58
CA ASN A 150 26.29 41.26 20.68
C ASN A 150 25.86 41.82 22.05
N GLU A 151 26.20 41.13 23.14
CA GLU A 151 25.93 41.62 24.51
C GLU A 151 24.44 41.88 24.80
N ILE A 152 23.58 41.08 24.16
CA ILE A 152 22.12 41.15 24.27
C ILE A 152 21.56 42.46 23.73
N GLU A 153 21.81 42.69 22.44
CA GLU A 153 21.20 43.78 21.68
C GLU A 153 19.66 43.80 21.88
N PRO A 154 19.08 44.90 22.44
CA PRO A 154 17.68 44.95 22.85
C PRO A 154 16.68 44.74 21.70
N GLU A 155 16.97 45.24 20.51
CA GLU A 155 16.10 45.10 19.34
C GLU A 155 16.00 43.64 18.89
N SER A 156 17.16 42.99 18.70
CA SER A 156 17.25 41.57 18.36
C SER A 156 16.62 40.68 19.43
N TRP A 157 16.78 41.03 20.72
CA TRP A 157 16.13 40.33 21.82
C TRP A 157 14.60 40.44 21.76
N SER A 158 14.07 41.63 21.48
CA SER A 158 12.62 41.85 21.35
C SER A 158 12.04 41.04 20.18
N VAL A 159 12.74 41.01 19.04
CA VAL A 159 12.32 40.21 17.87
C VAL A 159 12.31 38.72 18.18
N ALA A 160 13.33 38.21 18.88
CA ALA A 160 13.38 36.81 19.30
C ALA A 160 12.18 36.47 20.20
N ARG A 161 11.96 37.27 21.25
CA ARG A 161 10.88 37.09 22.22
C ARG A 161 9.50 37.10 21.55
N ASP A 162 9.24 38.09 20.71
CA ASP A 162 7.95 38.20 20.02
C ASP A 162 7.73 37.04 19.05
N SER A 163 8.80 36.53 18.43
CA SER A 163 8.71 35.36 17.54
C SER A 163 8.35 34.08 18.31
N PHE A 164 9.04 33.79 19.42
CA PHE A 164 8.73 32.63 20.26
C PHE A 164 7.31 32.69 20.85
N ARG A 165 6.90 33.86 21.35
CA ARG A 165 5.53 34.07 21.87
C ARG A 165 4.45 33.85 20.80
N ARG A 166 4.69 34.31 19.57
CA ARG A 166 3.75 34.09 18.46
C ARG A 166 3.71 32.63 18.03
N MET A 167 4.84 31.91 18.08
CA MET A 167 4.85 30.47 17.80
C MET A 167 3.96 29.71 18.78
N GLU A 168 4.03 30.03 20.07
CA GLU A 168 3.17 29.42 21.11
C GLU A 168 1.67 29.62 20.83
N LEU A 169 1.28 30.83 20.41
CA LEU A 169 -0.11 31.13 20.06
C LEU A 169 -0.59 30.30 18.86
N TRP A 170 0.27 30.10 17.85
CA TRP A 170 -0.05 29.26 16.70
C TRP A 170 -0.13 27.77 17.04
N ILE A 171 0.64 27.28 18.01
CA ILE A 171 0.52 25.90 18.51
C ILE A 171 -0.83 25.69 19.21
N TRP A 172 -1.26 26.66 20.03
CA TRP A 172 -2.56 26.59 20.67
C TRP A 172 -3.70 26.52 19.64
N LEU A 173 -3.63 27.35 18.58
CA LEU A 173 -4.57 27.31 17.47
C LEU A 173 -4.54 25.98 16.70
N LEU A 174 -3.38 25.31 16.62
CA LEU A 174 -3.28 23.97 16.03
C LEU A 174 -3.95 22.91 16.91
N SER A 175 -4.18 23.18 18.21
CA SER A 175 -4.70 22.20 19.18
C SER A 175 -6.23 22.24 19.35
N GLU A 176 -6.89 23.37 19.01
CA GLU A 176 -8.34 23.49 19.08
C GLU A 176 -8.96 23.36 17.68
N ARG A 177 -9.52 22.19 17.36
CA ARG A 177 -10.16 21.96 16.05
C ARG A 177 -11.51 21.28 16.14
N PRO A 178 -12.45 21.67 15.24
CA PRO A 178 -13.73 21.00 15.14
C PRO A 178 -13.56 19.56 14.62
N ALA A 179 -14.53 18.71 14.95
CA ALA A 179 -14.52 17.33 14.51
C ALA A 179 -14.47 17.22 12.97
N PRO A 180 -13.58 16.38 12.42
CA PRO A 180 -13.34 16.31 10.98
C PRO A 180 -14.54 15.78 10.20
N ALA A 181 -14.77 16.34 9.00
CA ALA A 181 -15.78 15.86 8.06
C ALA A 181 -15.42 14.48 7.48
N ALA A 182 -16.43 13.65 7.20
CA ALA A 182 -16.27 12.29 6.70
C ALA A 182 -16.00 12.28 5.19
N MET A 183 -14.74 12.47 4.79
CA MET A 183 -14.27 12.17 3.42
C MET A 183 -13.49 10.86 3.43
N SER A 184 -13.72 10.01 2.42
CA SER A 184 -12.96 8.76 2.28
C SER A 184 -11.50 9.05 1.92
N VAL A 185 -10.59 8.28 2.51
CA VAL A 185 -9.16 8.39 2.24
C VAL A 185 -8.84 8.08 0.77
N PHE A 186 -9.48 7.06 0.20
CA PHE A 186 -9.29 6.68 -1.21
C PHE A 186 -9.80 7.76 -2.18
N GLU A 187 -10.90 8.42 -1.84
CA GLU A 187 -11.44 9.52 -2.64
C GLU A 187 -10.49 10.72 -2.63
N ARG A 188 -9.98 11.08 -1.45
CA ARG A 188 -9.03 12.19 -1.30
C ARG A 188 -7.71 11.91 -2.00
N VAL A 189 -7.13 10.76 -1.74
CA VAL A 189 -5.78 10.41 -2.20
C VAL A 189 -5.77 9.98 -3.65
N LEU A 190 -6.68 9.11 -4.08
CA LEU A 190 -6.67 8.48 -5.40
C LEU A 190 -7.82 8.93 -6.32
N ASN A 191 -8.80 9.70 -5.82
CA ASN A 191 -10.03 10.02 -6.55
C ASN A 191 -10.79 8.77 -7.01
N LEU A 192 -10.82 7.78 -6.11
CA LEU A 192 -11.60 6.58 -6.27
C LEU A 192 -12.78 6.61 -5.27
N PRO A 193 -14.00 6.31 -5.70
CA PRO A 193 -15.18 6.44 -4.86
C PRO A 193 -15.15 5.51 -3.65
N ALA A 194 -15.64 6.00 -2.51
CA ALA A 194 -15.63 5.27 -1.24
C ALA A 194 -16.34 3.91 -1.30
N GLY A 195 -17.41 3.81 -2.10
CA GLY A 195 -18.21 2.58 -2.27
C GLY A 195 -17.45 1.40 -2.89
N LEU A 196 -16.25 1.63 -3.44
CA LEU A 196 -15.39 0.55 -3.96
C LEU A 196 -14.63 -0.18 -2.85
N PHE A 197 -14.30 0.50 -1.74
CA PHE A 197 -13.35 0.01 -0.73
C PHE A 197 -13.99 -0.23 0.63
N ASP A 198 -15.24 -0.69 0.66
CA ASP A 198 -15.88 -1.09 1.90
C ASP A 198 -15.00 -2.11 2.65
N THR A 199 -14.54 -1.72 3.84
CA THR A 199 -13.60 -2.50 4.67
C THR A 199 -14.17 -3.84 5.11
N SER A 200 -15.49 -4.03 5.02
CA SER A 200 -16.14 -5.33 5.26
C SER A 200 -15.79 -6.39 4.20
N ARG A 201 -15.24 -5.98 3.05
CA ARG A 201 -15.00 -6.85 1.88
C ARG A 201 -13.67 -7.64 1.91
N GLY A 202 -12.92 -7.62 3.01
CA GLY A 202 -11.78 -8.51 3.20
C GLY A 202 -10.62 -8.26 2.21
N LEU A 203 -10.27 -9.23 1.36
CA LEU A 203 -9.19 -9.11 0.36
C LEU A 203 -9.68 -8.63 -1.02
N SER A 204 -10.98 -8.58 -1.26
CA SER A 204 -11.55 -8.27 -2.58
C SER A 204 -11.38 -6.79 -2.98
N TRP A 205 -11.13 -5.89 -2.02
CA TRP A 205 -10.79 -4.49 -2.32
C TRP A 205 -9.56 -4.38 -3.23
N THR A 206 -8.64 -5.35 -3.20
CA THR A 206 -7.48 -5.38 -4.09
C THR A 206 -7.90 -5.60 -5.54
N SER A 207 -8.90 -6.45 -5.80
CA SER A 207 -9.48 -6.62 -7.14
C SER A 207 -10.15 -5.33 -7.62
N ALA A 208 -10.94 -4.66 -6.77
CA ALA A 208 -11.53 -3.37 -7.11
C ALA A 208 -10.46 -2.31 -7.44
N LEU A 209 -9.40 -2.26 -6.62
CA LEU A 209 -8.26 -1.39 -6.86
C LEU A 209 -7.64 -1.66 -8.24
N PHE A 210 -7.21 -2.89 -8.51
CA PHE A 210 -6.54 -3.22 -9.77
C PHE A 210 -7.46 -3.15 -10.99
N SER A 211 -8.77 -3.31 -10.81
CA SER A 211 -9.77 -3.06 -11.86
C SER A 211 -9.77 -1.59 -12.29
N GLU A 212 -9.65 -0.66 -11.35
CA GLU A 212 -9.51 0.77 -11.68
C GLU A 212 -8.17 1.05 -12.39
N TRP A 213 -7.08 0.41 -11.99
CA TRP A 213 -5.79 0.52 -12.70
C TRP A 213 -5.83 -0.06 -14.11
N ALA A 214 -6.60 -1.14 -14.33
CA ALA A 214 -6.76 -1.71 -15.67
C ALA A 214 -7.46 -0.74 -16.64
N VAL A 215 -8.26 0.20 -16.12
CA VAL A 215 -8.99 1.20 -16.92
C VAL A 215 -8.25 2.54 -16.97
N ARG A 216 -7.64 2.98 -15.86
CA ARG A 216 -7.10 4.34 -15.65
C ARG A 216 -5.62 4.34 -15.22
N GLY A 217 -4.85 3.34 -15.66
CA GLY A 217 -3.49 3.09 -15.20
C GLY A 217 -2.56 4.31 -15.23
N ASP A 218 -2.49 5.01 -16.37
CA ASP A 218 -1.62 6.18 -16.53
C ASP A 218 -2.00 7.34 -15.60
N GLU A 219 -3.30 7.58 -15.41
CA GLU A 219 -3.83 8.62 -14.52
C GLU A 219 -3.46 8.33 -13.06
N LEU A 220 -3.72 7.10 -12.60
CA LEU A 220 -3.46 6.69 -11.22
C LEU A 220 -1.95 6.62 -10.91
N ASP A 221 -1.15 6.11 -11.83
CA ASP A 221 0.31 6.07 -11.69
C ASP A 221 0.91 7.49 -11.68
N SER A 222 0.42 8.40 -12.53
CA SER A 222 0.84 9.81 -12.51
C SER A 222 0.50 10.47 -11.17
N ARG A 223 -0.68 10.16 -10.63
CA ARG A 223 -1.12 10.67 -9.33
C ARG A 223 -0.30 10.14 -8.16
N LEU A 224 0.07 8.86 -8.16
CA LEU A 224 0.99 8.31 -7.15
C LEU A 224 2.35 9.04 -7.19
N ARG A 225 2.92 9.22 -8.38
CA ARG A 225 4.21 9.92 -8.53
C ARG A 225 4.14 11.37 -8.10
N ALA A 226 3.07 12.08 -8.43
CA ALA A 226 2.88 13.48 -8.05
C ALA A 226 2.80 13.68 -6.53
N GLN A 227 2.24 12.72 -5.80
CA GLN A 227 2.10 12.79 -4.35
C GLN A 227 3.29 12.24 -3.57
N LEU A 228 4.15 11.43 -4.20
CA LEU A 228 5.29 10.78 -3.55
C LEU A 228 6.66 11.14 -4.17
N PRO A 229 6.94 12.42 -4.49
CA PRO A 229 8.19 12.81 -5.15
C PRO A 229 9.43 12.59 -4.27
N HIS A 230 9.26 12.53 -2.94
CA HIS A 230 10.33 12.22 -1.99
C HIS A 230 10.70 10.74 -1.98
N LEU A 231 9.80 9.85 -2.44
CA LEU A 231 10.02 8.40 -2.50
C LEU A 231 10.39 7.91 -3.90
N LEU A 232 9.79 8.47 -4.95
CA LEU A 232 9.91 7.99 -6.33
C LEU A 232 10.71 8.98 -7.17
N GLU A 233 11.92 8.59 -7.58
CA GLU A 233 12.78 9.40 -8.47
C GLU A 233 12.74 8.92 -9.93
N SER A 234 12.22 7.71 -10.20
CA SER A 234 12.36 7.03 -11.50
C SER A 234 11.11 7.10 -12.39
N SER A 235 11.32 7.21 -13.70
CA SER A 235 10.27 7.16 -14.74
C SER A 235 9.89 5.73 -15.14
N GLY A 236 10.33 4.71 -14.40
CA GLY A 236 10.01 3.31 -14.70
C GLY A 236 8.52 2.99 -14.55
N GLU A 237 8.07 1.92 -15.21
CA GLU A 237 6.72 1.39 -15.02
C GLU A 237 6.54 0.88 -13.58
N LEU A 238 5.48 1.32 -12.90
CA LEU A 238 5.18 0.84 -11.56
C LEU A 238 4.64 -0.58 -11.67
N THR A 239 5.24 -1.51 -10.93
CA THR A 239 4.69 -2.86 -10.81
C THR A 239 3.43 -2.84 -9.94
N ASP A 240 2.57 -3.84 -10.12
CA ASP A 240 1.34 -3.97 -9.33
C ASP A 240 1.61 -3.99 -7.83
N LYS A 241 2.65 -4.73 -7.43
CA LYS A 241 3.09 -4.77 -6.04
C LYS A 241 3.46 -3.39 -5.51
N LEU A 242 4.21 -2.61 -6.29
CA LEU A 242 4.58 -1.26 -5.90
C LEU A 242 3.37 -0.33 -5.83
N ARG A 243 2.44 -0.39 -6.80
CA ARG A 243 1.17 0.36 -6.78
C ARG A 243 0.38 0.10 -5.49
N MET A 244 0.29 -1.16 -5.07
CA MET A 244 -0.38 -1.54 -3.82
C MET A 244 0.34 -0.97 -2.59
N HIS A 245 1.68 -1.10 -2.50
CA HIS A 245 2.46 -0.58 -1.37
C HIS A 245 2.37 0.95 -1.25
N LEU A 246 2.43 1.67 -2.37
CA LEU A 246 2.30 3.12 -2.41
C LEU A 246 0.87 3.58 -2.05
N THR A 247 -0.14 2.83 -2.50
CA THR A 247 -1.54 3.08 -2.13
C THR A 247 -1.75 2.89 -0.63
N GLN A 248 -1.29 1.77 -0.07
CA GLN A 248 -1.38 1.51 1.36
C GLN A 248 -0.67 2.58 2.19
N LEU A 249 0.49 3.04 1.72
CA LEU A 249 1.25 4.11 2.36
C LEU A 249 0.47 5.43 2.40
N LEU A 250 -0.12 5.86 1.28
CA LEU A 250 -0.91 7.09 1.23
C LEU A 250 -2.24 6.98 1.99
N CYS A 251 -2.81 5.78 2.05
CA CYS A 251 -4.06 5.52 2.75
C CYS A 251 -3.88 5.18 4.23
N SER A 252 -2.65 5.25 4.77
CA SER A 252 -2.37 4.99 6.18
C SER A 252 -3.13 5.96 7.10
N PRO A 253 -3.70 5.48 8.22
CA PRO A 253 -4.27 6.35 9.24
C PRO A 253 -3.21 7.23 9.93
N ARG A 254 -1.92 6.87 9.86
CA ARG A 254 -0.79 7.63 10.42
C ARG A 254 0.24 7.97 9.35
N PRO A 255 -0.12 8.86 8.41
CA PRO A 255 0.70 9.05 7.22
C PRO A 255 2.04 9.72 7.54
N PHE A 256 2.17 10.50 8.62
CA PHE A 256 3.46 11.07 9.02
C PHE A 256 4.48 9.98 9.40
N LEU A 257 4.13 9.11 10.35
CA LEU A 257 4.99 7.98 10.75
C LEU A 257 5.27 7.04 9.58
N ALA A 258 4.24 6.72 8.79
CA ALA A 258 4.37 5.82 7.67
C ALA A 258 5.36 6.37 6.61
N GLN A 259 5.23 7.64 6.21
CA GLN A 259 6.11 8.23 5.20
C GLN A 259 7.58 8.26 5.65
N ARG A 260 7.84 8.64 6.91
CA ARG A 260 9.20 8.61 7.47
C ARG A 260 9.78 7.20 7.49
N ALA A 261 8.97 6.20 7.83
CA ALA A 261 9.39 4.81 7.89
C ALA A 261 9.76 4.29 6.49
N ALA A 262 8.95 4.63 5.47
CA ALA A 262 9.21 4.27 4.08
C ALA A 262 10.53 4.89 3.57
N VAL A 263 10.77 6.18 3.86
CA VAL A 263 12.03 6.85 3.48
C VAL A 263 13.23 6.20 4.19
N ALA A 264 13.15 6.03 5.51
CA ALA A 264 14.23 5.43 6.30
C ALA A 264 14.56 4.01 5.83
N ALA A 265 13.54 3.21 5.50
CA ALA A 265 13.70 1.86 4.99
C ALA A 265 14.31 1.84 3.58
N ARG A 266 13.84 2.71 2.67
CA ARG A 266 14.40 2.84 1.32
C ARG A 266 15.89 3.18 1.39
N ASP A 267 16.24 4.18 2.20
CA ASP A 267 17.63 4.65 2.31
C ASP A 267 18.53 3.60 3.00
N LEU A 268 17.99 2.82 3.96
CA LEU A 268 18.68 1.67 4.52
C LEU A 268 18.97 0.60 3.47
N VAL A 269 17.98 0.22 2.66
CA VAL A 269 18.14 -0.80 1.61
C VAL A 269 19.09 -0.31 0.53
N ARG A 270 18.99 0.94 0.07
CA ARG A 270 19.93 1.55 -0.89
C ARG A 270 21.36 1.48 -0.36
N ARG A 271 21.60 1.85 0.91
CA ARG A 271 22.92 1.73 1.55
C ARG A 271 23.37 0.26 1.62
N ALA A 272 22.49 -0.66 2.00
CA ALA A 272 22.82 -2.09 2.11
C ALA A 272 23.18 -2.71 0.75
N LEU A 273 22.42 -2.40 -0.32
CA LEU A 273 22.69 -2.83 -1.69
C LEU A 273 24.06 -2.34 -2.18
N ASN A 274 24.42 -1.09 -1.86
CA ASN A 274 25.73 -0.53 -2.22
C ASN A 274 26.90 -1.16 -1.45
N ASN A 275 26.65 -1.62 -0.22
CA ASN A 275 27.69 -2.21 0.62
C ASN A 275 27.92 -3.69 0.30
N ASP A 276 26.86 -4.49 0.22
CA ASP A 276 26.92 -5.93 -0.05
C ASP A 276 25.57 -6.38 -0.66
N HIS A 277 25.55 -6.46 -1.99
CA HIS A 277 24.36 -6.77 -2.76
C HIS A 277 23.76 -8.13 -2.36
N ASP A 278 24.56 -9.20 -2.37
CA ASP A 278 24.08 -10.55 -2.10
C ASP A 278 23.54 -10.71 -0.68
N LYS A 279 24.22 -10.13 0.33
CA LYS A 279 23.71 -10.16 1.71
C LYS A 279 22.42 -9.37 1.88
N CYS A 280 22.29 -8.24 1.18
CA CYS A 280 21.05 -7.46 1.19
C CYS A 280 19.90 -8.28 0.60
N LEU A 281 20.12 -8.91 -0.57
CA LEU A 281 19.14 -9.77 -1.22
C LEU A 281 18.74 -10.96 -0.33
N ASP A 282 19.69 -11.60 0.33
CA ASP A 282 19.41 -12.71 1.26
C ASP A 282 18.61 -12.24 2.49
N ALA A 283 18.94 -11.09 3.07
CA ALA A 283 18.18 -10.51 4.17
C ALA A 283 16.72 -10.24 3.77
N ILE A 284 16.50 -9.67 2.59
CA ILE A 284 15.16 -9.40 2.06
C ILE A 284 14.42 -10.70 1.75
N ALA A 285 15.05 -11.67 1.07
CA ALA A 285 14.44 -12.96 0.75
C ALA A 285 14.05 -13.76 2.00
N SER A 286 14.86 -13.70 3.07
CA SER A 286 14.55 -14.35 4.35
C SER A 286 13.25 -13.83 5.00
N THR A 287 12.89 -12.58 4.67
CA THR A 287 11.66 -11.92 5.12
C THR A 287 10.44 -12.52 4.45
N ALA A 288 10.54 -12.80 3.15
CA ALA A 288 9.46 -13.34 2.34
C ALA A 288 9.03 -14.73 2.84
N ARG A 289 10.00 -15.58 3.23
CA ARG A 289 9.75 -16.90 3.81
C ARG A 289 8.95 -16.88 5.11
N ARG A 290 8.86 -15.74 5.79
CA ARG A 290 8.10 -15.53 7.03
C ARG A 290 6.75 -14.83 6.81
N ASN A 291 6.36 -14.58 5.56
CA ASN A 291 5.07 -13.99 5.24
C ASN A 291 3.85 -14.77 5.79
N PRO A 292 3.85 -16.12 5.88
CA PRO A 292 2.75 -16.85 6.54
C PRO A 292 2.53 -16.42 8.00
N GLU A 293 3.60 -16.11 8.74
CA GLU A 293 3.53 -15.65 10.14
C GLU A 293 2.82 -14.28 10.24
N LEU A 294 3.10 -13.36 9.31
CA LEU A 294 2.45 -12.05 9.26
C LEU A 294 0.96 -12.13 8.97
N GLU A 295 0.56 -13.04 8.10
CA GLU A 295 -0.83 -13.13 7.67
C GLU A 295 -1.72 -13.66 8.80
N SER A 296 -1.22 -14.65 9.55
CA SER A 296 -1.83 -15.07 10.81
C SER A 296 -1.88 -13.92 11.84
N SER A 297 -0.84 -13.10 11.89
CA SER A 297 -0.76 -11.93 12.77
C SER A 297 -1.75 -10.83 12.33
N HIS A 298 -1.98 -10.64 11.04
CA HIS A 298 -2.92 -9.66 10.52
C HIS A 298 -4.37 -10.00 10.88
N ARG A 299 -4.78 -11.27 10.71
CA ARG A 299 -6.11 -11.74 11.13
C ARG A 299 -6.31 -11.59 12.64
N ARG A 300 -5.30 -11.95 13.43
CA ARG A 300 -5.33 -11.77 14.90
C ARG A 300 -5.37 -10.29 15.30
N PHE A 301 -4.68 -9.43 14.56
CA PHE A 301 -4.71 -7.98 14.77
C PHE A 301 -6.11 -7.42 14.55
N LEU A 302 -6.74 -7.71 13.40
CA LEU A 302 -8.11 -7.25 13.11
C LEU A 302 -9.11 -7.75 14.16
N LYS A 303 -8.98 -9.02 14.56
CA LYS A 303 -9.81 -9.58 15.64
C LYS A 303 -9.63 -8.81 16.95
N ALA A 304 -8.39 -8.63 17.42
CA ALA A 304 -8.12 -7.92 18.68
C ALA A 304 -8.52 -6.44 18.62
N PHE A 305 -8.36 -5.79 17.46
CA PHE A 305 -8.77 -4.41 17.25
C PHE A 305 -10.30 -4.25 17.28
N ASN A 306 -11.03 -5.19 16.66
CA ASN A 306 -12.49 -5.22 16.73
C ASN A 306 -13.00 -5.57 18.14
N GLU A 307 -12.32 -6.46 18.86
CA GLU A 307 -12.61 -6.75 20.27
C GLU A 307 -12.44 -5.50 21.15
N PHE A 308 -11.40 -4.69 20.92
CA PHE A 308 -11.21 -3.43 21.64
C PHE A 308 -12.33 -2.43 21.35
N ASN A 309 -12.63 -2.18 20.08
CA ASN A 309 -13.67 -1.22 19.68
C ASN A 309 -15.09 -1.67 20.04
N GLY A 310 -15.32 -2.98 20.13
CA GLY A 310 -16.60 -3.59 20.49
C GLY A 310 -16.70 -4.02 21.96
N ALA A 311 -15.73 -3.66 22.81
CA ALA A 311 -15.68 -4.10 24.20
C ALA A 311 -16.87 -3.53 25.00
N ALA A 312 -17.59 -4.41 25.71
CA ALA A 312 -18.70 -4.01 26.57
C ALA A 312 -18.24 -3.41 27.91
N THR A 313 -17.03 -3.74 28.35
CA THR A 313 -16.46 -3.27 29.62
C THR A 313 -15.04 -2.72 29.41
N ALA A 314 -14.62 -1.78 30.28
CA ALA A 314 -13.26 -1.23 30.25
C ALA A 314 -12.19 -2.30 30.52
N GLN A 315 -12.52 -3.32 31.31
CA GLN A 315 -11.64 -4.47 31.53
C GLN A 315 -11.42 -5.28 30.25
N ASP A 316 -12.49 -5.56 29.49
CA ASP A 316 -12.38 -6.28 28.22
C ASP A 316 -11.57 -5.48 27.20
N ALA A 317 -11.77 -4.15 27.16
CA ALA A 317 -10.99 -3.24 26.33
C ALA A 317 -9.50 -3.27 26.72
N ALA A 318 -9.16 -3.17 28.01
CA ALA A 318 -7.78 -3.24 28.51
C ALA A 318 -7.07 -4.55 28.11
N LEU A 319 -7.75 -5.69 28.27
CA LEU A 319 -7.20 -6.99 27.88
C LEU A 319 -7.06 -7.12 26.35
N ALA A 320 -8.02 -6.61 25.59
CA ALA A 320 -7.95 -6.57 24.13
C ALA A 320 -6.79 -5.70 23.63
N ALA A 321 -6.54 -4.55 24.26
CA ALA A 321 -5.40 -3.68 23.97
C ALA A 321 -4.06 -4.40 24.19
N GLY A 322 -3.91 -5.11 25.31
CA GLY A 322 -2.72 -5.94 25.57
C GLY A 322 -2.53 -7.04 24.53
N ARG A 323 -3.59 -7.75 24.16
CA ARG A 323 -3.56 -8.77 23.08
C ARG A 323 -3.18 -8.15 21.74
N LEU A 324 -3.73 -7.00 21.40
CA LEU A 324 -3.41 -6.27 20.17
C LEU A 324 -1.92 -5.95 20.09
N TYR A 325 -1.35 -5.38 21.18
CA TYR A 325 0.08 -5.09 21.23
C TYR A 325 0.93 -6.35 21.10
N HIS A 326 0.56 -7.44 21.79
CA HIS A 326 1.30 -8.70 21.72
C HIS A 326 1.35 -9.26 20.28
N VAL A 327 0.23 -9.23 19.55
CA VAL A 327 0.18 -9.65 18.14
C VAL A 327 1.12 -8.82 17.26
N VAL A 328 1.14 -7.49 17.45
CA VAL A 328 2.02 -6.60 16.68
C VAL A 328 3.49 -6.81 17.04
N ALA A 329 3.78 -7.03 18.33
CA ALA A 329 5.12 -7.28 18.83
C ALA A 329 5.74 -8.57 18.27
N GLU A 330 5.00 -9.66 18.26
CA GLU A 330 5.49 -10.96 17.81
C GLU A 330 5.49 -11.13 16.29
N GLY A 331 4.49 -10.57 15.61
CA GLY A 331 4.39 -10.62 14.15
C GLY A 331 5.21 -9.53 13.47
N TYR A 332 4.71 -8.29 13.53
CA TYR A 332 5.21 -7.18 12.74
C TYR A 332 6.59 -6.68 13.21
N LEU A 333 6.71 -6.30 14.49
CA LEU A 333 7.93 -5.71 15.04
C LEU A 333 9.11 -6.69 15.04
N CYS A 334 8.89 -7.95 15.43
CA CYS A 334 9.95 -8.95 15.38
C CYS A 334 10.38 -9.25 13.95
N LYS A 335 9.46 -9.36 12.99
CA LYS A 335 9.81 -9.57 11.58
C LYS A 335 10.63 -8.41 11.05
N VAL A 336 10.07 -7.20 11.04
CA VAL A 336 10.74 -6.00 10.48
C VAL A 336 12.03 -5.71 11.24
N GLY A 337 12.03 -5.86 12.56
CA GLY A 337 13.21 -5.66 13.38
C GLY A 337 14.39 -6.53 12.98
N ARG A 338 14.16 -7.84 12.73
CA ARG A 338 15.21 -8.75 12.28
C ARG A 338 15.79 -8.35 10.92
N VAL A 339 14.93 -7.94 9.99
CA VAL A 339 15.34 -7.52 8.64
C VAL A 339 16.18 -6.26 8.71
N ALA A 340 15.72 -5.24 9.45
CA ALA A 340 16.46 -4.00 9.63
C ALA A 340 17.84 -4.24 10.27
N VAL A 341 17.93 -5.07 11.32
CA VAL A 341 19.22 -5.45 11.94
C VAL A 341 20.14 -6.17 10.94
N ARG A 342 19.60 -7.07 10.11
CA ARG A 342 20.38 -7.76 9.06
C ARG A 342 20.88 -6.81 7.98
N LEU A 343 20.04 -5.87 7.52
CA LEU A 343 20.43 -4.83 6.56
C LEU A 343 21.51 -3.89 7.12
N LEU A 344 21.56 -3.70 8.45
CA LEU A 344 22.63 -3.01 9.16
C LEU A 344 23.90 -3.87 9.35
N GLY A 345 23.96 -5.08 8.77
CA GLY A 345 25.11 -5.98 8.83
C GLY A 345 25.29 -6.69 10.18
N LYS A 346 24.23 -6.81 10.99
CA LYS A 346 24.26 -7.48 12.29
C LYS A 346 23.46 -8.80 12.27
N PRO A 347 23.84 -9.80 13.08
CA PRO A 347 23.08 -11.04 13.19
C PRO A 347 21.74 -10.80 13.90
N ALA A 348 20.66 -11.38 13.36
CA ALA A 348 19.30 -11.21 13.90
C ALA A 348 18.45 -12.49 13.95
N ASP A 349 18.96 -13.62 13.49
CA ASP A 349 18.16 -14.86 13.43
C ASP A 349 17.81 -15.36 14.84
N GLY A 350 16.53 -15.64 15.07
CA GLY A 350 16.00 -16.05 16.37
C GLY A 350 15.98 -14.93 17.44
N SER A 351 16.30 -13.68 17.09
CA SER A 351 16.23 -12.56 18.04
C SER A 351 14.79 -12.34 18.53
N MET A 352 14.65 -12.29 19.85
CA MET A 352 13.42 -11.90 20.55
C MET A 352 13.32 -10.37 20.62
N LEU A 353 12.11 -9.85 20.86
CA LEU A 353 11.85 -8.41 20.94
C LEU A 353 12.80 -7.68 21.91
N THR A 354 13.13 -8.28 23.05
CA THR A 354 14.08 -7.70 24.03
C THR A 354 15.46 -7.46 23.42
N LYS A 355 16.00 -8.43 22.68
CA LYS A 355 17.32 -8.31 22.03
C LYS A 355 17.29 -7.27 20.91
N LEU A 356 16.21 -7.26 20.11
CA LEU A 356 16.02 -6.26 19.05
C LEU A 356 15.96 -4.84 19.62
N SER A 357 15.20 -4.62 20.70
CA SER A 357 15.11 -3.32 21.37
C SER A 357 16.48 -2.87 21.92
N GLN A 358 17.25 -3.77 22.52
CA GLN A 358 18.62 -3.45 22.97
C GLN A 358 19.55 -3.08 21.80
N GLN A 359 19.50 -3.84 20.70
CA GLN A 359 20.30 -3.55 19.50
C GLN A 359 19.92 -2.19 18.90
N PHE A 360 18.63 -1.90 18.74
CA PHE A 360 18.16 -0.62 18.23
C PHE A 360 18.51 0.54 19.17
N GLY A 361 18.42 0.35 20.49
CA GLY A 361 18.87 1.32 21.47
C GLY A 361 20.36 1.67 21.34
N SER A 362 21.21 0.68 21.01
CA SER A 362 22.64 0.89 20.78
C SER A 362 22.97 1.57 19.44
N MET A 363 22.04 1.55 18.48
CA MET A 363 22.18 2.12 17.14
C MET A 363 21.18 3.27 16.93
N SER A 364 20.91 4.06 17.97
CA SER A 364 19.91 5.14 17.95
C SER A 364 20.19 6.26 16.95
N HIS A 365 21.40 6.33 16.39
CA HIS A 365 21.77 7.24 15.31
C HIS A 365 21.23 6.79 13.93
N GLU A 366 20.88 5.51 13.77
CA GLU A 366 20.27 5.00 12.55
C GLU A 366 18.77 5.35 12.53
N PRO A 367 18.25 6.06 11.50
CA PRO A 367 16.86 6.52 11.48
C PRO A 367 15.83 5.42 11.70
N VAL A 368 16.02 4.25 11.07
CA VAL A 368 15.12 3.10 11.24
C VAL A 368 15.08 2.59 12.69
N CYS A 369 16.21 2.61 13.39
CA CYS A 369 16.32 2.17 14.78
C CYS A 369 15.64 3.17 15.71
N ALA A 370 15.88 4.47 15.47
CA ALA A 370 15.24 5.56 16.21
C ALA A 370 13.71 5.52 16.07
N MET A 371 13.20 5.14 14.90
CA MET A 371 11.76 5.02 14.64
C MET A 371 11.12 3.76 15.25
N LEU A 372 11.76 2.59 15.14
CA LEU A 372 11.16 1.33 15.61
C LEU A 372 11.28 1.13 17.12
N ASN A 373 12.38 1.56 17.73
CA ASN A 373 12.66 1.27 19.14
C ASN A 373 11.61 1.80 20.13
N PRO A 374 11.04 3.01 19.97
CA PRO A 374 9.99 3.53 20.87
C PRO A 374 8.76 2.62 20.98
N PHE A 375 8.46 1.87 19.91
CA PHE A 375 7.33 0.94 19.82
C PHE A 375 7.66 -0.46 20.36
N MET A 376 8.93 -0.77 20.62
CA MET A 376 9.36 -2.02 21.24
C MET A 376 9.26 -1.90 22.76
N LYS A 377 8.23 -2.55 23.34
CA LYS A 377 7.93 -2.64 24.77
C LYS A 377 8.02 -4.11 25.22
N PRO A 378 9.25 -4.64 25.42
CA PRO A 378 9.43 -6.05 25.80
C PRO A 378 8.70 -6.45 27.07
N LYS A 379 8.55 -5.53 28.04
CA LYS A 379 7.84 -5.79 29.29
C LYS A 379 6.35 -6.02 29.05
N TRP A 380 5.70 -5.21 28.21
CA TRP A 380 4.29 -5.39 27.86
C TRP A 380 4.07 -6.73 27.15
N ARG A 381 4.89 -7.01 26.13
CA ARG A 381 4.84 -8.28 25.40
C ARG A 381 4.97 -9.47 26.34
N ASN A 382 5.94 -9.44 27.25
CA ASN A 382 6.19 -10.54 28.19
C ASN A 382 5.09 -10.66 29.25
N ALA A 383 4.54 -9.54 29.74
CA ALA A 383 3.42 -9.56 30.67
C ALA A 383 2.20 -10.24 30.03
N VAL A 384 1.85 -9.90 28.79
CA VAL A 384 0.74 -10.56 28.06
C VAL A 384 1.02 -12.05 27.85
N ALA A 385 2.25 -12.40 27.45
CA ALA A 385 2.64 -13.80 27.20
C ALA A 385 2.60 -14.69 28.44
N HIS A 386 2.74 -14.10 29.63
CA HIS A 386 2.70 -14.80 30.92
C HIS A 386 1.42 -14.54 31.70
N GLU A 387 0.37 -14.00 31.05
CA GLU A 387 -0.93 -13.70 31.67
C GLU A 387 -0.83 -12.75 32.88
N HIS A 388 0.23 -11.94 32.95
CA HIS A 388 0.46 -10.93 34.00
C HIS A 388 -0.13 -9.56 33.63
N VAL A 389 -1.30 -9.58 32.97
CA VAL A 389 -2.03 -8.37 32.57
C VAL A 389 -3.36 -8.32 33.29
N TRP A 390 -3.63 -7.21 33.97
CA TRP A 390 -4.87 -7.02 34.71
C TRP A 390 -5.33 -5.56 34.65
N TRP A 391 -6.62 -5.36 34.84
CA TRP A 391 -7.28 -4.06 34.80
C TRP A 391 -7.44 -3.48 36.21
N ASP A 392 -6.95 -2.26 36.42
CA ASP A 392 -7.20 -1.50 37.64
C ASP A 392 -8.41 -0.61 37.46
N SER A 393 -9.53 -1.02 38.07
CA SER A 393 -10.80 -0.28 37.99
C SER A 393 -10.80 1.05 38.75
N VAL A 394 -9.81 1.29 39.62
CA VAL A 394 -9.73 2.54 40.39
C VAL A 394 -8.94 3.58 39.62
N MET A 395 -7.82 3.19 39.02
CA MET A 395 -7.00 4.09 38.19
C MET A 395 -7.51 4.21 36.75
N GLU A 396 -8.40 3.30 36.34
CA GLU A 396 -8.81 3.11 34.95
C GLU A 396 -7.61 2.87 34.01
N LYS A 397 -6.67 2.02 34.47
CA LYS A 397 -5.43 1.69 33.74
C LYS A 397 -5.22 0.19 33.61
N VAL A 398 -4.48 -0.20 32.58
CA VAL A 398 -4.00 -1.58 32.41
C VAL A 398 -2.60 -1.72 33.00
N HIS A 399 -2.39 -2.81 33.74
CA HIS A 399 -1.09 -3.17 34.31
C HIS A 399 -0.40 -4.24 33.46
N PHE A 400 0.86 -4.01 33.12
CA PHE A 400 1.77 -4.96 32.48
C PHE A 400 2.88 -5.34 33.46
N GLY A 401 2.58 -6.20 34.41
CA GLY A 401 3.46 -6.47 35.54
C GLY A 401 3.63 -5.22 36.42
N ALA A 402 4.76 -4.51 36.27
CA ALA A 402 5.08 -3.31 37.06
C ALA A 402 4.85 -1.98 36.31
N GLU A 403 4.48 -2.03 35.03
CA GLU A 403 4.18 -0.83 34.23
C GLU A 403 2.65 -0.63 34.14
N VAL A 404 2.21 0.62 34.19
CA VAL A 404 0.79 1.01 34.26
C VAL A 404 0.52 2.00 33.14
N GLU A 405 -0.48 1.71 32.31
CA GLU A 405 -0.71 2.46 31.06
C GLU A 405 -2.20 2.62 30.75
N ASP A 406 -2.48 3.60 29.88
CA ASP A 406 -3.81 3.79 29.29
C ASP A 406 -4.07 2.73 28.20
N PRO A 407 -5.24 2.06 28.21
CA PRO A 407 -5.61 1.13 27.14
C PRO A 407 -5.56 1.78 25.75
N GLU A 408 -6.01 3.04 25.66
CA GLU A 408 -5.97 3.82 24.42
C GLU A 408 -4.53 4.05 23.93
N LEU A 409 -3.59 4.37 24.83
CA LEU A 409 -2.18 4.53 24.51
C LEU A 409 -1.55 3.20 24.03
N VAL A 410 -1.95 2.07 24.62
CA VAL A 410 -1.47 0.75 24.20
C VAL A 410 -1.94 0.44 22.78
N VAL A 411 -3.22 0.72 22.47
CA VAL A 411 -3.76 0.59 21.12
C VAL A 411 -3.06 1.55 20.17
N ASP A 412 -2.84 2.79 20.58
CA ASP A 412 -2.15 3.81 19.81
C ASP A 412 -0.74 3.33 19.41
N ILE A 413 0.03 2.81 20.35
CA ILE A 413 1.35 2.25 20.09
C ILE A 413 1.27 1.01 19.20
N ALA A 414 0.29 0.13 19.39
CA ALA A 414 0.13 -1.06 18.56
C ALA A 414 -0.21 -0.72 17.10
N VAL A 415 -1.12 0.24 16.88
CA VAL A 415 -1.47 0.75 15.55
C VAL A 415 -0.25 1.43 14.91
N GLY A 416 0.40 2.37 15.61
CA GLY A 416 1.59 3.05 15.09
C GLY A 416 2.73 2.10 14.73
N ALA A 417 2.96 1.08 15.56
CA ALA A 417 3.95 0.04 15.28
C ALA A 417 3.65 -0.75 14.00
N ARG A 418 2.38 -1.10 13.78
CA ARG A 418 1.92 -1.77 12.56
C ARG A 418 2.13 -0.88 11.33
N GLU A 419 1.73 0.40 11.41
CA GLU A 419 1.87 1.35 10.30
C GLU A 419 3.34 1.56 9.90
N ILE A 420 4.25 1.72 10.87
CA ILE A 420 5.70 1.80 10.61
C ILE A 420 6.22 0.52 9.97
N CYS A 421 5.79 -0.65 10.45
CA CYS A 421 6.24 -1.93 9.88
C CYS A 421 5.74 -2.14 8.44
N GLN A 422 4.48 -1.79 8.14
CA GLN A 422 3.95 -1.88 6.78
C GLN A 422 4.64 -0.88 5.84
N ALA A 423 4.87 0.35 6.31
CA ALA A 423 5.57 1.36 5.54
C ALA A 423 7.06 1.03 5.33
N PHE A 424 7.70 0.34 6.28
CA PHE A 424 9.04 -0.22 6.08
C PHE A 424 9.06 -1.17 4.87
N GLU A 425 8.08 -2.06 4.74
CA GLU A 425 7.95 -2.95 3.56
C GLU A 425 7.75 -2.15 2.27
N THR A 426 6.99 -1.04 2.31
CA THR A 426 6.88 -0.12 1.17
C THR A 426 8.22 0.50 0.78
N GLY A 427 9.02 0.96 1.75
CA GLY A 427 10.36 1.50 1.49
C GLY A 427 11.32 0.46 0.89
N VAL A 428 11.26 -0.79 1.37
CA VAL A 428 11.99 -1.92 0.77
C VAL A 428 11.53 -2.13 -0.68
N ALA A 429 10.22 -2.18 -0.94
CA ALA A 429 9.68 -2.37 -2.28
C ALA A 429 10.12 -1.26 -3.26
N VAL A 430 10.14 0.00 -2.81
CA VAL A 430 10.64 1.14 -3.60
C VAL A 430 12.12 0.94 -3.94
N ALA A 431 12.97 0.70 -2.95
CA ALA A 431 14.41 0.54 -3.18
C ALA A 431 14.73 -0.64 -4.11
N MET A 432 14.00 -1.75 -3.96
CA MET A 432 14.18 -2.94 -4.81
C MET A 432 13.70 -2.70 -6.24
N TRP A 433 12.63 -1.95 -6.43
CA TRP A 433 12.17 -1.55 -7.77
C TRP A 433 13.19 -0.63 -8.46
N GLU A 434 13.73 0.36 -7.74
CA GLU A 434 14.79 1.25 -8.25
C GLU A 434 16.07 0.50 -8.62
N ALA A 435 16.39 -0.57 -7.88
CA ALA A 435 17.53 -1.44 -8.16
C ALA A 435 17.29 -2.46 -9.29
N GLY A 436 16.10 -2.51 -9.91
CA GLY A 436 15.77 -3.47 -10.96
C GLY A 436 15.38 -4.87 -10.49
N HIS A 437 15.03 -5.03 -9.20
CA HIS A 437 14.64 -6.30 -8.58
C HIS A 437 13.22 -6.30 -7.96
N PRO A 438 12.16 -5.88 -8.69
CA PRO A 438 10.84 -5.65 -8.10
C PRO A 438 10.11 -6.92 -7.59
N ASN A 439 10.50 -8.11 -8.06
CA ASN A 439 9.76 -9.35 -7.83
C ASN A 439 10.31 -10.23 -6.69
N GLN A 440 11.41 -9.82 -6.04
CA GLN A 440 12.12 -10.67 -5.07
C GLN A 440 11.39 -10.90 -3.74
N LEU A 441 10.27 -10.19 -3.54
CA LEU A 441 9.43 -10.25 -2.34
C LEU A 441 8.18 -11.14 -2.51
N ILE A 442 8.06 -11.91 -3.61
CA ILE A 442 6.88 -12.75 -3.85
C ILE A 442 7.16 -14.15 -3.31
N ASP A 443 6.52 -14.49 -2.20
CA ASP A 443 6.42 -15.87 -1.73
C ASP A 443 5.01 -16.36 -2.03
N THR A 444 4.89 -17.32 -2.95
CA THR A 444 3.61 -17.94 -3.36
C THR A 444 3.27 -19.19 -2.55
N SER A 445 4.02 -19.49 -1.48
CA SER A 445 3.89 -20.76 -0.75
C SER A 445 2.70 -20.86 0.22
N ASN A 446 1.88 -19.81 0.38
CA ASN A 446 0.75 -19.81 1.31
C ASN A 446 -0.58 -19.36 0.67
N GLU A 447 -1.67 -19.93 1.18
CA GLU A 447 -3.03 -19.80 0.62
C GLU A 447 -3.52 -18.36 0.51
N VAL A 448 -3.21 -17.49 1.47
CA VAL A 448 -3.69 -16.09 1.41
C VAL A 448 -2.86 -15.24 0.47
N SER A 449 -1.56 -15.49 0.35
CA SER A 449 -0.75 -14.86 -0.71
C SER A 449 -1.28 -15.29 -2.08
N SER A 450 -1.63 -16.57 -2.23
CA SER A 450 -2.32 -17.10 -3.41
C SER A 450 -3.69 -16.43 -3.65
N THR A 451 -4.53 -16.27 -2.62
CA THR A 451 -5.82 -15.56 -2.73
C THR A 451 -5.63 -14.08 -3.08
N GLN A 452 -4.66 -13.41 -2.47
CA GLN A 452 -4.36 -12.01 -2.77
C GLN A 452 -3.88 -11.86 -4.22
N LEU A 453 -2.95 -12.71 -4.67
CA LEU A 453 -2.51 -12.75 -6.06
C LEU A 453 -3.66 -13.06 -7.01
N ALA A 454 -4.55 -13.98 -6.64
CA ALA A 454 -5.77 -14.27 -7.39
C ALA A 454 -6.67 -13.03 -7.51
N MET A 455 -6.93 -12.30 -6.42
CA MET A 455 -7.74 -11.07 -6.47
C MET A 455 -7.07 -9.96 -7.29
N GLN A 456 -5.75 -9.82 -7.18
CA GLN A 456 -4.99 -8.88 -8.01
C GLN A 456 -5.10 -9.26 -9.50
N THR A 457 -4.96 -10.54 -9.84
CA THR A 457 -5.07 -11.04 -11.22
C THR A 457 -6.48 -10.81 -11.79
N LEU A 458 -7.55 -11.07 -11.01
CA LEU A 458 -8.92 -10.71 -11.41
C LEU A 458 -9.04 -9.21 -11.69
N GLY A 459 -8.54 -8.37 -10.78
CA GLY A 459 -8.54 -6.91 -10.95
C GLY A 459 -7.78 -6.45 -12.20
N ARG A 460 -6.61 -7.03 -12.49
CA ARG A 460 -5.82 -6.72 -13.71
C ARG A 460 -6.57 -7.04 -14.99
N CYS A 461 -7.44 -8.05 -14.97
CA CYS A 461 -8.33 -8.38 -16.07
C CYS A 461 -9.56 -7.45 -16.15
N GLY A 462 -9.65 -6.43 -15.31
CA GLY A 462 -10.78 -5.50 -15.22
C GLY A 462 -12.00 -6.11 -14.54
N ILE A 463 -11.83 -7.15 -13.73
CA ILE A 463 -12.91 -7.78 -12.97
C ILE A 463 -12.88 -7.27 -11.54
N MET A 464 -13.94 -6.55 -11.17
CA MET A 464 -14.18 -6.13 -9.79
C MET A 464 -14.90 -7.25 -9.03
N VAL A 465 -14.27 -7.71 -7.94
CA VAL A 465 -14.84 -8.67 -7.00
C VAL A 465 -15.39 -7.92 -5.78
N THR A 466 -16.66 -8.16 -5.44
CA THR A 466 -17.31 -7.56 -4.27
C THR A 466 -17.21 -8.46 -3.04
N ASP A 467 -17.21 -9.78 -3.23
CA ASP A 467 -17.05 -10.79 -2.18
C ASP A 467 -16.24 -11.99 -2.68
N TYR A 468 -15.42 -12.59 -1.82
CA TYR A 468 -14.62 -13.78 -2.11
C TYR A 468 -14.75 -14.80 -0.99
N GLN A 469 -15.02 -16.04 -1.37
CA GLN A 469 -15.12 -17.17 -0.46
C GLN A 469 -14.42 -18.39 -1.05
N ARG A 470 -13.66 -19.09 -0.23
CA ARG A 470 -13.08 -20.39 -0.57
C ARG A 470 -13.49 -21.42 0.46
N ALA A 471 -14.07 -22.52 0.01
CA ALA A 471 -14.46 -23.65 0.84
C ALA A 471 -13.89 -24.94 0.24
N GLY A 472 -12.72 -25.34 0.71
CA GLY A 472 -11.98 -26.48 0.15
C GLY A 472 -11.62 -26.26 -1.32
N ALA A 473 -12.09 -27.16 -2.18
CA ALA A 473 -11.86 -27.12 -3.63
C ALA A 473 -12.84 -26.22 -4.40
N VAL A 474 -13.75 -25.53 -3.70
CA VAL A 474 -14.71 -24.60 -4.31
C VAL A 474 -14.27 -23.16 -4.07
N VAL A 475 -14.11 -22.42 -5.17
CA VAL A 475 -13.84 -20.98 -5.16
C VAL A 475 -15.09 -20.26 -5.63
N MET A 476 -15.53 -19.29 -4.85
CA MET A 476 -16.68 -18.47 -5.15
C MET A 476 -16.33 -16.99 -5.05
N PHE A 477 -16.74 -16.21 -6.03
CA PHE A 477 -16.62 -14.76 -5.95
C PHE A 477 -17.85 -14.07 -6.53
N ARG A 478 -18.16 -12.89 -6.00
CA ARG A 478 -19.29 -12.06 -6.45
C ARG A 478 -18.77 -10.89 -7.29
N VAL A 479 -19.44 -10.61 -8.40
CA VAL A 479 -19.12 -9.55 -9.36
C VAL A 479 -20.36 -8.72 -9.70
N PRO A 480 -20.19 -7.51 -10.25
CA PRO A 480 -21.29 -6.78 -10.90
C PRO A 480 -21.95 -7.60 -12.02
N THR A 481 -23.11 -7.16 -12.49
CA THR A 481 -23.84 -7.82 -13.58
C THR A 481 -22.94 -8.06 -14.80
N ILE A 482 -22.94 -9.31 -15.28
CA ILE A 482 -22.17 -9.76 -16.42
C ILE A 482 -22.86 -9.27 -17.70
N SER A 483 -22.09 -8.61 -18.55
CA SER A 483 -22.48 -8.19 -19.89
C SER A 483 -21.69 -8.97 -20.93
N ILE A 484 -22.06 -8.81 -22.21
CA ILE A 484 -21.30 -9.43 -23.29
C ILE A 484 -19.86 -8.90 -23.36
N GLU A 485 -19.64 -7.63 -23.01
CA GLU A 485 -18.31 -7.01 -22.98
C GLU A 485 -17.44 -7.47 -21.81
N THR A 486 -18.05 -7.96 -20.72
CA THR A 486 -17.32 -8.40 -19.52
C THR A 486 -17.18 -9.92 -19.44
N LEU A 487 -18.04 -10.71 -20.09
CA LEU A 487 -17.98 -12.17 -20.07
C LEU A 487 -16.63 -12.70 -20.57
N GLY A 488 -16.14 -12.24 -21.72
CA GLY A 488 -14.84 -12.68 -22.26
C GLY A 488 -13.69 -12.39 -21.27
N ARG A 489 -13.66 -11.18 -20.71
CA ARG A 489 -12.66 -10.78 -19.70
C ARG A 489 -12.75 -11.64 -18.44
N LEU A 490 -13.97 -11.94 -17.97
CA LEU A 490 -14.21 -12.77 -16.80
C LEU A 490 -13.69 -14.19 -16.99
N LEU A 491 -13.95 -14.78 -18.16
CA LEU A 491 -13.49 -16.12 -18.49
C LEU A 491 -11.97 -16.20 -18.60
N SER A 492 -11.33 -15.21 -19.24
CA SER A 492 -9.87 -15.11 -19.28
C SER A 492 -9.28 -14.87 -17.89
N ALA A 493 -9.96 -14.09 -17.04
CA ALA A 493 -9.56 -13.83 -15.66
C ALA A 493 -9.65 -15.09 -14.79
N LEU A 494 -10.64 -15.96 -14.99
CA LEU A 494 -10.73 -17.26 -14.29
C LEU A 494 -9.51 -18.12 -14.60
N VAL A 495 -9.11 -18.19 -15.86
CA VAL A 495 -7.95 -18.98 -16.30
C VAL A 495 -6.66 -18.41 -15.74
N ALA A 496 -6.45 -17.09 -15.87
CA ALA A 496 -5.26 -16.44 -15.33
C ALA A 496 -5.15 -16.61 -13.81
N THR A 497 -6.28 -16.48 -13.11
CA THR A 497 -6.36 -16.63 -11.65
C THR A 497 -6.09 -18.05 -11.19
N SER A 498 -6.46 -19.07 -11.99
CA SER A 498 -6.25 -20.48 -11.64
C SER A 498 -4.78 -20.85 -11.43
N ILE A 499 -3.85 -20.13 -12.06
CA ILE A 499 -2.40 -20.35 -11.90
C ILE A 499 -1.94 -20.10 -10.46
N HIS A 500 -2.70 -19.30 -9.69
CA HIS A 500 -2.36 -18.96 -8.31
C HIS A 500 -3.07 -19.84 -7.27
N LEU A 501 -4.10 -20.60 -7.67
CA LEU A 501 -4.95 -21.35 -6.74
C LEU A 501 -4.82 -22.86 -7.00
N ASP A 502 -4.24 -23.57 -6.04
CA ASP A 502 -4.11 -25.03 -6.13
C ASP A 502 -5.44 -25.75 -5.88
N ALA A 503 -5.63 -26.88 -6.57
CA ALA A 503 -6.72 -27.85 -6.34
C ALA A 503 -8.15 -27.26 -6.37
N VAL A 504 -8.42 -26.33 -7.27
CA VAL A 504 -9.79 -25.80 -7.47
C VAL A 504 -10.58 -26.73 -8.41
N GLU A 505 -11.56 -27.43 -7.86
CA GLU A 505 -12.47 -28.32 -8.60
C GLU A 505 -13.68 -27.58 -9.17
N ARG A 506 -14.07 -26.45 -8.56
CA ARG A 506 -15.25 -25.69 -9.00
C ARG A 506 -15.10 -24.20 -8.74
N TRP A 507 -15.42 -23.43 -9.76
CA TRP A 507 -15.50 -21.97 -9.75
C TRP A 507 -16.97 -21.55 -9.83
N ILE A 508 -17.38 -20.63 -8.94
CA ILE A 508 -18.74 -20.09 -8.90
C ILE A 508 -18.64 -18.57 -8.95
N VAL A 509 -19.16 -17.98 -10.01
CA VAL A 509 -19.24 -16.52 -10.16
C VAL A 509 -20.68 -16.09 -9.95
N ARG A 510 -20.90 -15.40 -8.83
CA ARG A 510 -22.20 -14.83 -8.46
C ARG A 510 -22.32 -13.41 -8.95
N GLN A 511 -23.51 -13.00 -9.35
CA GLN A 511 -23.78 -11.61 -9.72
C GLN A 511 -24.37 -10.85 -8.53
N ASP A 512 -24.14 -9.54 -8.47
CA ASP A 512 -24.82 -8.66 -7.50
C ASP A 512 -26.34 -8.63 -7.74
N ASP A 513 -26.77 -8.76 -9.00
CA ASP A 513 -28.18 -8.99 -9.35
C ASP A 513 -28.57 -10.44 -9.04
N VAL A 514 -29.22 -10.64 -7.90
CA VAL A 514 -29.63 -11.96 -7.38
C VAL A 514 -30.66 -12.65 -8.28
N ALA A 515 -31.30 -11.93 -9.21
CA ALA A 515 -32.21 -12.53 -10.19
C ALA A 515 -31.47 -13.27 -11.32
N MET A 516 -30.18 -12.98 -11.52
CA MET A 516 -29.38 -13.62 -12.55
C MET A 516 -28.74 -14.92 -12.05
N PRO A 517 -28.66 -15.98 -12.88
CA PRO A 517 -28.04 -17.24 -12.48
C PRO A 517 -26.52 -17.10 -12.29
N ASP A 518 -25.99 -17.94 -11.39
CA ASP A 518 -24.55 -18.08 -11.16
C ASP A 518 -23.86 -18.69 -12.41
N LEU A 519 -22.68 -18.19 -12.75
CA LEU A 519 -21.79 -18.81 -13.75
C LEU A 519 -20.91 -19.84 -13.03
N VAL A 520 -21.14 -21.12 -13.31
CA VAL A 520 -20.43 -22.23 -12.65
C VAL A 520 -19.51 -22.94 -13.63
N VAL A 521 -18.22 -23.02 -13.31
CA VAL A 521 -17.20 -23.63 -14.18
C VAL A 521 -16.45 -24.72 -13.39
N PRO A 522 -16.37 -25.97 -13.88
CA PRO A 522 -15.59 -27.01 -13.23
C PRO A 522 -14.09 -26.86 -13.52
N GLY A 523 -13.25 -27.35 -12.62
CA GLY A 523 -11.78 -27.26 -12.73
C GLY A 523 -11.23 -27.92 -14.00
N GLU A 524 -11.84 -29.04 -14.44
CA GLU A 524 -11.52 -29.74 -15.70
C GLU A 524 -11.63 -28.81 -16.92
N ALA A 525 -12.59 -27.88 -16.93
CA ALA A 525 -12.77 -26.95 -18.04
C ALA A 525 -11.66 -25.88 -18.06
N VAL A 526 -11.23 -25.43 -16.87
CA VAL A 526 -10.11 -24.50 -16.73
C VAL A 526 -8.81 -25.14 -17.19
N SER A 527 -8.55 -26.40 -16.79
CA SER A 527 -7.41 -27.18 -17.25
C SER A 527 -7.42 -27.37 -18.78
N ALA A 528 -8.57 -27.77 -19.34
CA ALA A 528 -8.72 -27.93 -20.79
C ALA A 528 -8.49 -26.61 -21.56
N THR A 529 -8.94 -25.48 -21.01
CA THR A 529 -8.64 -24.16 -21.58
C THR A 529 -7.15 -23.83 -21.49
N LEU A 530 -6.48 -24.09 -20.36
CA LEU A 530 -5.03 -23.87 -20.20
C LEU A 530 -4.22 -24.65 -21.24
N GLU A 531 -4.57 -25.92 -21.50
CA GLU A 531 -3.92 -26.75 -22.53
C GLU A 531 -4.13 -26.21 -23.96
N CYS A 532 -5.18 -25.41 -24.16
CA CYS A 532 -5.49 -24.79 -25.45
C CYS A 532 -4.83 -23.40 -25.63
N LEU A 533 -4.26 -22.79 -24.59
CA LEU A 533 -3.60 -21.50 -24.66
C LEU A 533 -2.20 -21.58 -25.28
N GLU A 534 -1.75 -20.52 -25.94
CA GLU A 534 -0.38 -20.37 -26.41
C GLU A 534 0.40 -19.42 -25.49
N VAL A 535 1.66 -19.75 -25.24
CA VAL A 535 2.63 -18.87 -24.58
C VAL A 535 3.37 -18.12 -25.67
N GLY A 536 3.31 -16.78 -25.66
CA GLY A 536 4.04 -15.96 -26.61
C GLY A 536 5.56 -16.18 -26.53
N SER A 537 6.27 -15.77 -27.59
CA SER A 537 7.74 -15.86 -27.71
C SER A 537 8.53 -15.23 -26.56
N ASP A 538 7.88 -14.36 -25.79
CA ASP A 538 8.49 -13.57 -24.73
C ASP A 538 8.45 -14.29 -23.36
N GLY A 539 8.16 -15.60 -23.34
CA GLY A 539 8.37 -16.46 -22.17
C GLY A 539 7.35 -16.26 -21.03
N GLY A 540 6.13 -15.80 -21.31
CA GLY A 540 5.08 -15.77 -20.26
C GLY A 540 3.79 -15.01 -20.54
N LYS A 541 3.69 -14.22 -21.62
CA LYS A 541 2.41 -13.61 -22.00
C LYS A 541 1.52 -14.63 -22.72
N VAL A 542 0.45 -15.04 -22.05
CA VAL A 542 -0.64 -15.81 -22.67
C VAL A 542 -1.28 -14.96 -23.77
N ILE A 543 -1.29 -15.45 -25.00
CA ILE A 543 -2.02 -14.81 -26.09
C ILE A 543 -3.47 -15.30 -26.01
N ASP A 544 -4.37 -14.45 -25.55
CA ASP A 544 -5.81 -14.73 -25.61
C ASP A 544 -6.27 -14.64 -27.07
N THR A 545 -6.57 -15.77 -27.69
CA THR A 545 -7.01 -15.85 -29.09
C THR A 545 -8.51 -15.60 -29.26
N GLY A 546 -9.23 -15.16 -28.22
CA GLY A 546 -10.66 -14.82 -28.29
C GLY A 546 -11.61 -16.02 -28.35
N ILE A 547 -11.09 -17.26 -28.40
CA ILE A 547 -11.87 -18.53 -28.45
C ILE A 547 -11.39 -19.61 -27.49
N SER A 548 -10.27 -19.39 -26.81
CA SER A 548 -9.70 -20.37 -25.86
C SER A 548 -10.63 -20.70 -24.69
N TRP A 549 -11.59 -19.82 -24.40
CA TRP A 549 -12.58 -19.94 -23.33
C TRP A 549 -13.85 -20.73 -23.70
N LEU A 550 -13.99 -21.26 -24.94
CA LEU A 550 -15.13 -22.11 -25.31
C LEU A 550 -15.35 -23.35 -24.40
N PRO A 551 -14.30 -24.04 -23.89
CA PRO A 551 -14.46 -25.11 -22.90
C PRO A 551 -15.16 -24.65 -21.61
N LEU A 552 -14.92 -23.41 -21.19
CA LEU A 552 -15.57 -22.82 -20.01
C LEU A 552 -17.05 -22.54 -20.28
N ILE A 553 -17.39 -22.07 -21.48
CA ILE A 553 -18.79 -21.79 -21.87
C ILE A 553 -19.61 -23.06 -21.93
N VAL A 554 -19.13 -24.11 -22.60
CA VAL A 554 -19.92 -25.35 -22.78
C VAL A 554 -20.24 -25.98 -21.43
N THR A 555 -19.27 -25.96 -20.51
CA THR A 555 -19.44 -26.53 -19.17
C THR A 555 -20.28 -25.64 -18.27
N ALA A 556 -20.20 -24.32 -18.43
CA ALA A 556 -21.07 -23.41 -17.70
C ALA A 556 -22.53 -23.49 -18.16
N LEU A 557 -22.79 -23.55 -19.48
CA LEU A 557 -24.16 -23.72 -19.98
C LEU A 557 -24.74 -25.06 -19.54
N ARG A 558 -23.92 -26.12 -19.54
CA ARG A 558 -24.26 -27.44 -18.96
C ARG A 558 -24.63 -27.33 -17.48
N ALA A 559 -23.89 -26.55 -16.69
CA ALA A 559 -24.13 -26.39 -15.26
C ALA A 559 -25.41 -25.58 -14.93
N CYS A 560 -25.94 -24.83 -15.90
CA CYS A 560 -27.21 -24.10 -15.79
C CYS A 560 -28.41 -24.89 -16.35
N ASP A 561 -28.27 -26.20 -16.58
CA ASP A 561 -29.31 -27.05 -17.18
C ASP A 561 -29.87 -26.48 -18.50
N THR A 562 -29.00 -25.84 -19.28
CA THR A 562 -29.38 -25.22 -20.56
C THR A 562 -29.71 -26.31 -21.59
N GLU A 563 -30.76 -26.09 -22.38
CA GLU A 563 -31.16 -27.01 -23.45
C GLU A 563 -30.03 -27.26 -24.46
N SER A 564 -29.90 -28.51 -24.93
CA SER A 564 -28.81 -28.93 -25.82
C SER A 564 -28.71 -28.10 -27.10
N GLU A 565 -29.84 -27.68 -27.67
CA GLU A 565 -29.88 -26.81 -28.86
C GLU A 565 -29.26 -25.43 -28.58
N VAL A 566 -29.56 -24.83 -27.43
CA VAL A 566 -29.00 -23.54 -27.03
C VAL A 566 -27.49 -23.65 -26.79
N ILE A 567 -27.02 -24.76 -26.21
CA ILE A 567 -25.58 -25.03 -26.04
C ILE A 567 -24.88 -25.10 -27.40
N VAL A 568 -25.42 -25.90 -28.33
CA VAL A 568 -24.86 -26.03 -29.68
C VAL A 568 -24.83 -24.68 -30.38
N ASN A 569 -25.94 -23.94 -30.34
CA ASN A 569 -26.05 -22.63 -30.98
C ASN A 569 -25.04 -21.63 -30.41
N ALA A 570 -24.85 -21.57 -29.09
CA ALA A 570 -23.86 -20.70 -28.48
C ALA A 570 -22.42 -21.03 -28.95
N ILE A 571 -22.03 -22.31 -28.90
CA ILE A 571 -20.69 -22.74 -29.32
C ILE A 571 -20.46 -22.53 -30.81
N VAL A 572 -21.42 -22.92 -31.66
CA VAL A 572 -21.34 -22.77 -33.12
C VAL A 572 -21.30 -21.31 -33.52
N ALA A 573 -22.12 -20.45 -32.91
CA ALA A 573 -22.13 -19.03 -33.19
C ALA A 573 -20.78 -18.39 -32.83
N LEU A 574 -20.27 -18.63 -31.63
CA LEU A 574 -18.99 -18.08 -31.19
C LEU A 574 -17.82 -18.57 -32.05
N ALA A 575 -17.71 -19.88 -32.26
CA ALA A 575 -16.66 -20.47 -33.10
C ALA A 575 -16.71 -19.94 -34.55
N SER A 576 -17.90 -19.88 -35.15
CA SER A 576 -18.07 -19.39 -36.53
C SER A 576 -17.76 -17.90 -36.62
N SER A 577 -18.17 -17.12 -35.61
CA SER A 577 -17.91 -15.68 -35.56
C SER A 577 -16.41 -15.37 -35.54
N GLN A 578 -15.62 -16.17 -34.81
CA GLN A 578 -14.16 -16.01 -34.77
C GLN A 578 -13.54 -16.29 -36.14
N VAL A 579 -13.90 -17.41 -36.77
CA VAL A 579 -13.34 -17.78 -38.08
C VAL A 579 -13.66 -16.72 -39.13
N LEU A 580 -14.91 -16.28 -39.17
CA LEU A 580 -15.38 -15.27 -40.13
C LEU A 580 -14.78 -13.90 -39.84
N GLY A 581 -14.66 -13.52 -38.57
CA GLY A 581 -14.02 -12.28 -38.13
C GLY A 581 -12.56 -12.24 -38.53
N GLU A 582 -11.81 -13.32 -38.29
CA GLU A 582 -10.41 -13.40 -38.70
C GLU A 582 -10.23 -13.41 -40.22
N HIS A 583 -11.04 -14.20 -40.91
CA HIS A 583 -11.03 -14.23 -42.38
C HIS A 583 -11.28 -12.83 -42.96
N GLN A 584 -12.20 -12.07 -42.36
CA GLN A 584 -12.50 -10.71 -42.76
C GLN A 584 -11.36 -9.73 -42.41
N ARG A 585 -10.70 -9.89 -41.26
CA ARG A 585 -9.56 -9.06 -40.84
C ARG A 585 -8.35 -9.24 -41.76
N LEU A 586 -8.03 -10.48 -42.11
CA LEU A 586 -6.88 -10.84 -42.95
C LEU A 586 -7.20 -10.81 -44.46
N ARG A 587 -8.41 -10.37 -44.84
CA ARG A 587 -8.93 -10.54 -46.20
C ARG A 587 -8.00 -9.96 -47.27
N SER A 588 -7.51 -8.74 -47.08
CA SER A 588 -6.65 -8.04 -48.04
C SER A 588 -5.35 -8.79 -48.31
N GLU A 589 -4.74 -9.31 -47.25
CA GLU A 589 -3.48 -10.02 -47.23
C GLU A 589 -3.63 -11.42 -47.83
N LEU A 590 -4.73 -12.10 -47.51
CA LEU A 590 -5.08 -13.40 -48.08
C LEU A 590 -5.33 -13.31 -49.60
N VAL A 591 -5.97 -12.24 -50.10
CA VAL A 591 -6.23 -12.04 -51.54
C VAL A 591 -4.92 -11.93 -52.33
N VAL A 592 -3.93 -11.22 -51.80
CA VAL A 592 -2.63 -11.06 -52.47
C VAL A 592 -1.68 -12.26 -52.25
N GLY A 593 -2.11 -13.24 -51.44
CA GLY A 593 -1.37 -14.46 -51.17
C GLY A 593 -0.20 -14.27 -50.20
N ASP A 594 -0.34 -13.36 -49.24
CA ASP A 594 0.66 -13.15 -48.20
C ASP A 594 0.88 -14.44 -47.38
N VAL A 595 2.14 -14.83 -47.24
CA VAL A 595 2.53 -16.08 -46.59
C VAL A 595 2.26 -16.00 -45.08
N GLY A 596 2.48 -14.85 -44.46
CA GLY A 596 2.26 -14.61 -43.03
C GLY A 596 0.79 -14.73 -42.67
N ALA A 597 -0.08 -13.99 -43.36
CA ALA A 597 -1.53 -14.05 -43.17
C ALA A 597 -2.11 -15.45 -43.43
N THR A 598 -1.57 -16.15 -44.43
CA THR A 598 -1.97 -17.54 -44.72
C THR A 598 -1.62 -18.48 -43.56
N GLN A 599 -0.40 -18.37 -43.02
CA GLN A 599 0.05 -19.17 -41.88
C GLN A 599 -0.73 -18.81 -40.60
N GLU A 600 -0.99 -17.54 -40.36
CA GLU A 600 -1.76 -17.04 -39.22
C GLU A 600 -3.19 -17.59 -39.21
N PHE A 601 -3.89 -17.48 -40.34
CA PHE A 601 -5.27 -17.99 -40.48
C PHE A 601 -5.33 -19.52 -40.39
N ALA A 602 -4.40 -20.24 -41.03
CA ALA A 602 -4.31 -21.70 -40.93
C ALA A 602 -4.01 -22.16 -39.49
N GLY A 603 -3.13 -21.44 -38.79
CA GLY A 603 -2.83 -21.66 -37.37
C GLY A 603 -4.05 -21.44 -36.48
N MET A 604 -4.83 -20.39 -36.72
CA MET A 604 -6.08 -20.13 -36.00
C MET A 604 -7.09 -21.27 -36.19
N MET A 605 -7.27 -21.76 -37.43
CA MET A 605 -8.17 -22.87 -37.70
C MET A 605 -7.72 -24.18 -37.04
N LEU A 606 -6.41 -24.47 -37.02
CA LEU A 606 -5.86 -25.60 -36.26
C LEU A 606 -6.13 -25.48 -34.76
N ARG A 607 -5.97 -24.28 -34.20
CA ARG A 607 -6.30 -24.00 -32.80
C ARG A 607 -7.79 -24.23 -32.52
N LEU A 608 -8.66 -23.74 -33.38
CA LEU A 608 -10.10 -23.94 -33.22
C LEU A 608 -10.45 -25.43 -33.26
N GLU A 609 -9.86 -26.23 -34.15
CA GLU A 609 -10.08 -27.68 -34.13
C GLU A 609 -9.68 -28.31 -32.80
N ARG A 610 -8.52 -27.94 -32.25
CA ARG A 610 -8.05 -28.42 -30.94
C ARG A 610 -9.03 -28.02 -29.83
N ILE A 611 -9.43 -26.76 -29.79
CA ILE A 611 -10.40 -26.23 -28.81
C ILE A 611 -11.73 -26.97 -28.93
N MET A 612 -12.24 -27.16 -30.15
CA MET A 612 -13.51 -27.85 -30.38
C MET A 612 -13.48 -29.32 -29.95
N ARG A 613 -12.33 -30.01 -30.04
CA ARG A 613 -12.18 -31.36 -29.47
C ARG A 613 -12.35 -31.33 -27.95
N ALA A 614 -11.66 -30.43 -27.26
CA ALA A 614 -11.82 -30.25 -25.82
C ALA A 614 -13.26 -29.89 -25.42
N VAL A 615 -13.92 -29.01 -26.19
CA VAL A 615 -15.33 -28.66 -26.00
C VAL A 615 -16.23 -29.89 -26.15
N ILE A 616 -16.00 -30.75 -27.15
CA ILE A 616 -16.77 -31.97 -27.36
C ILE A 616 -16.57 -32.95 -26.20
N ASP A 617 -15.35 -33.10 -25.71
CA ASP A 617 -15.02 -34.02 -24.61
C ASP A 617 -15.71 -33.59 -23.30
N LEU A 618 -15.89 -32.28 -23.10
CA LEU A 618 -16.57 -31.69 -21.94
C LEU A 618 -18.09 -31.54 -22.11
N ALA A 619 -18.62 -31.68 -23.33
CA ALA A 619 -20.04 -31.53 -23.62
C ALA A 619 -20.86 -32.75 -23.16
N GLN A 620 -22.15 -32.51 -22.86
CA GLN A 620 -23.11 -33.59 -22.60
C GLN A 620 -23.23 -34.54 -23.81
N PRO A 621 -23.45 -35.85 -23.60
CA PRO A 621 -23.52 -36.84 -24.69
C PRO A 621 -24.49 -36.47 -25.83
N GLU A 622 -25.59 -35.79 -25.52
CA GLU A 622 -26.63 -35.36 -26.46
C GLU A 622 -26.15 -34.23 -27.40
N VAL A 623 -25.21 -33.41 -26.92
CA VAL A 623 -24.63 -32.26 -27.65
C VAL A 623 -23.49 -32.70 -28.56
N GLN A 624 -22.75 -33.75 -28.19
CA GLN A 624 -21.53 -34.20 -28.87
C GLN A 624 -21.71 -34.48 -30.39
N PRO A 625 -22.77 -35.16 -30.87
CA PRO A 625 -22.93 -35.45 -32.29
C PRO A 625 -23.05 -34.18 -33.16
N MET A 626 -23.76 -33.17 -32.66
CA MET A 626 -23.95 -31.90 -33.35
C MET A 626 -22.63 -31.10 -33.41
N LEU A 627 -21.89 -31.04 -32.29
CA LEU A 627 -20.59 -30.37 -32.25
C LEU A 627 -19.52 -31.11 -33.08
N ARG A 628 -19.54 -32.45 -33.14
CA ARG A 628 -18.66 -33.23 -34.04
C ARG A 628 -18.96 -32.92 -35.51
N SER A 629 -20.23 -32.79 -35.87
CA SER A 629 -20.65 -32.41 -37.23
C SER A 629 -20.12 -31.01 -37.59
N TYR A 630 -20.19 -30.07 -36.65
CA TYR A 630 -19.59 -28.75 -36.84
C TYR A 630 -18.05 -28.78 -36.92
N LEU A 631 -17.37 -29.57 -36.10
CA LEU A 631 -15.92 -29.76 -36.19
C LEU A 631 -15.51 -30.32 -37.57
N GLN A 632 -16.28 -31.24 -38.14
CA GLN A 632 -16.05 -31.73 -39.50
C GLN A 632 -16.18 -30.61 -40.56
N LEU A 633 -17.13 -29.68 -40.39
CA LEU A 633 -17.21 -28.49 -41.23
C LEU A 633 -15.95 -27.64 -41.10
N VAL A 634 -15.52 -27.30 -39.88
CA VAL A 634 -14.29 -26.52 -39.62
C VAL A 634 -13.07 -27.19 -40.25
N SER A 635 -12.92 -28.50 -40.10
CA SER A 635 -11.81 -29.25 -40.71
C SER A 635 -11.85 -29.24 -42.24
N ARG A 636 -13.03 -29.37 -42.85
CA ARG A 636 -13.19 -29.23 -44.31
C ARG A 636 -12.80 -27.84 -44.78
N VAL A 637 -13.22 -26.78 -44.06
CA VAL A 637 -12.85 -25.39 -44.34
C VAL A 637 -11.33 -25.25 -44.30
N ARG A 638 -10.68 -25.74 -43.24
CA ARG A 638 -9.22 -25.67 -43.07
C ARG A 638 -8.47 -26.37 -44.19
N VAL A 639 -8.82 -27.62 -44.50
CA VAL A 639 -8.17 -28.40 -45.57
C VAL A 639 -8.31 -27.69 -46.92
N THR A 640 -9.52 -27.18 -47.22
CA THR A 640 -9.79 -26.43 -48.45
C THR A 640 -8.94 -25.17 -48.53
N PHE A 641 -8.86 -24.42 -47.43
CA PHE A 641 -8.03 -23.21 -47.36
C PHE A 641 -6.54 -23.50 -47.56
N VAL A 642 -5.99 -24.52 -46.89
CA VAL A 642 -4.57 -24.90 -47.01
C VAL A 642 -4.24 -25.34 -48.44
N LEU A 643 -5.15 -26.06 -49.11
CA LEU A 643 -4.95 -26.49 -50.49
C LEU A 643 -5.07 -25.32 -51.49
N ASN A 644 -5.81 -24.27 -51.16
CA ASN A 644 -6.02 -23.14 -52.07
C ASN A 644 -6.22 -21.80 -51.33
N PRO A 645 -5.13 -21.19 -50.80
CA PRO A 645 -5.21 -20.00 -49.95
C PRO A 645 -5.75 -18.75 -50.65
N LYS A 646 -5.68 -18.69 -51.98
CA LYS A 646 -6.09 -17.54 -52.80
C LYS A 646 -7.62 -17.47 -53.02
N LEU A 647 -8.38 -18.50 -52.64
CA LEU A 647 -9.84 -18.53 -52.77
C LEU A 647 -10.51 -17.91 -51.54
N VAL A 648 -10.41 -16.58 -51.45
CA VAL A 648 -10.99 -15.75 -50.38
C VAL A 648 -12.53 -15.76 -50.38
N GLU A 649 -13.17 -16.24 -51.45
CA GLU A 649 -14.64 -16.35 -51.58
C GLU A 649 -15.09 -17.80 -51.88
N HIS A 650 -14.54 -18.77 -51.15
CA HIS A 650 -14.88 -20.17 -51.33
C HIS A 650 -16.30 -20.52 -50.80
N PRO A 651 -17.10 -21.34 -51.51
CA PRO A 651 -18.44 -21.78 -51.06
C PRO A 651 -18.48 -22.37 -49.64
N VAL A 652 -17.37 -22.93 -49.17
CA VAL A 652 -17.24 -23.54 -47.84
C VAL A 652 -17.27 -22.48 -46.72
N TYR A 653 -16.87 -21.22 -46.97
CA TYR A 653 -17.09 -20.11 -46.02
C TYR A 653 -18.56 -19.70 -45.93
N ARG A 654 -19.33 -19.92 -47.01
CA ARG A 654 -20.79 -19.74 -46.99
C ARG A 654 -21.45 -20.72 -46.04
N GLU A 655 -20.94 -21.95 -45.92
CA GLU A 655 -21.43 -22.93 -44.93
C GLU A 655 -21.21 -22.44 -43.50
N LEU A 656 -20.06 -21.82 -43.18
CA LEU A 656 -19.83 -21.19 -41.86
C LEU A 656 -20.75 -19.99 -41.61
N LEU A 657 -21.02 -19.17 -42.63
CA LEU A 657 -21.99 -18.07 -42.53
C LEU A 657 -23.41 -18.58 -42.30
N ILE A 658 -23.79 -19.67 -42.96
CA ILE A 658 -25.10 -20.33 -42.73
C ILE A 658 -25.16 -20.86 -41.30
N ALA A 659 -24.11 -21.57 -40.85
CA ALA A 659 -24.02 -22.10 -39.49
C ALA A 659 -24.11 -20.99 -38.43
N LEU A 660 -23.42 -19.86 -38.63
CA LEU A 660 -23.54 -18.69 -37.77
C LEU A 660 -24.97 -18.16 -37.74
N ARG A 661 -25.59 -17.94 -38.91
CA ARG A 661 -26.95 -17.40 -39.00
C ARG A 661 -27.99 -18.30 -38.36
N SER A 662 -27.86 -19.63 -38.51
CA SER A 662 -28.76 -20.59 -37.87
C SER A 662 -28.58 -20.67 -36.35
N ALA A 663 -27.39 -20.32 -35.86
CA ALA A 663 -27.04 -20.39 -34.45
C ALA A 663 -27.23 -19.04 -33.71
N THR A 664 -27.54 -17.95 -34.42
CA THR A 664 -27.78 -16.61 -33.84
C THR A 664 -29.27 -16.28 -33.74
N PRO A 665 -29.73 -15.58 -32.67
CA PRO A 665 -28.92 -15.06 -31.56
C PRO A 665 -28.53 -16.17 -30.57
N ALA A 666 -27.25 -16.21 -30.21
CA ALA A 666 -26.78 -17.05 -29.11
C ALA A 666 -27.30 -16.51 -27.79
N LYS A 667 -27.83 -17.39 -26.94
CA LYS A 667 -28.39 -17.02 -25.63
C LYS A 667 -27.46 -17.48 -24.52
N PHE A 668 -27.16 -16.58 -23.59
CA PHE A 668 -26.37 -16.87 -22.40
C PHE A 668 -27.23 -16.56 -21.16
N PRO A 669 -27.52 -17.55 -20.28
CA PRO A 669 -28.39 -17.35 -19.12
C PRO A 669 -27.91 -16.26 -18.16
N TRP A 670 -26.60 -16.01 -18.11
CA TRP A 670 -25.98 -15.05 -17.19
C TRP A 670 -25.98 -13.60 -17.68
N ILE A 671 -26.34 -13.37 -18.96
CA ILE A 671 -26.37 -12.03 -19.56
C ILE A 671 -27.81 -11.57 -19.65
N ARG A 672 -28.06 -10.33 -19.21
CA ARG A 672 -29.37 -9.69 -19.35
C ARG A 672 -29.56 -9.28 -20.81
N ASN A 673 -30.58 -9.84 -21.46
CA ASN A 673 -30.95 -9.49 -22.85
C ASN A 673 -31.62 -8.12 -22.96
#